data_AF-A0A3Q3EDT7-F1
#
_entry.id   AF-A0A3Q3EDT7-F1
#
_cell.length_a   1.000
_cell.length_b   1.000
_cell.length_c   1.000
_cell.angle_alpha   90.00
_cell.angle_beta   90.00
_cell.angle_gamma   90.00
#
_symmetry.space_group_name_H-M   'P 1'
#
loop_
_entity.id
_entity.type
_entity.pdbx_description
1 polymer ?
#
loop_
_entity_poly.entity_id
_entity_poly.type
_entity_poly.pdbx_seq_one_letter_code
_entity_poly.pdbx_strand_id
1 'polypeptide(L)'
;LVDLSVSPSVTSLNLRCNHIPRIEGLSSAWHLHHLDLSSNRISKIEGLSSLTSLRTLNLSSNLITKVELNGLVNLTRLNLSYNQINNLTLLYLHGTEYKLKHLSLHGNRLDNVDHLLQCLLGLQGLRDITLSQDGGDNPVYWEIVMESLPQISVLDGLDRLRQPSSPGLSSLCDIPGLEDYVDFLISSDTSHNEVVKGAVTTPHIDKVLTQFRQQIASGAQTIVEERDQERERRWKAEQAVRKLTEELKCLQTKVGEEKDLQSMALHTTDLKELLLKERSGRSELQARVEELETRCRSLTRQLEEARSSEEQHQTELRRLEESISHGDALRACQRAEEKRYQELENKAAALRRELDLQRVSVRQHKDKVQQLHELLASREQEHRRQLELRLQPGGADFREAVAKEVAAVEVKHKQRAAELQEKLSDGRKQYAALEDEFRMALTIEAARFTEVKEVCDHVTSELMELKATLVQSQQREKKSASLVQELTAMVKEQKSRISELVKAKKDAVTDLRNRLRSLEGEVEQSRRLGLQLEVLKKDKQRLSAQLTAQESVIDGLRAERKIWGQELAQQASLAQDRGRLEARIEVLTTELEAQRKQNQRDHDALKIKTKIMEDQTETIRKLKEQSSQERDDQVRRLREEAVQVQKKLQQQLEEESGQQAELKEQLAHLSLRKEELKQQLEDKEAELEEIRRVYDSRKKWQEKAELLTRLESQVKRTKESFDSKERLLLEERDKVTEAHAAVEKLRCVDDAFRRQLESVQAAHQAELLRLANENQKKIEQANQKPQVFEVEEEMRQLLQETEANKKVMEAKMKRLTGALKDF
;
A
#
# COMPACT_ATOMS: atom_id res chain seq x y z
N LEU A 1 22.41 -12.80 -4.36
CA LEU A 1 23.42 -13.66 -5.03
C LEU A 1 24.75 -12.88 -5.16
N VAL A 2 25.27 -12.31 -4.07
CA VAL A 2 26.33 -11.28 -4.18
C VAL A 2 27.71 -11.87 -4.54
N ASP A 3 27.98 -13.15 -4.28
CA ASP A 3 29.35 -13.72 -4.41
C ASP A 3 29.51 -14.86 -5.43
N LEU A 4 28.49 -15.19 -6.22
CA LEU A 4 28.54 -16.28 -7.20
C LEU A 4 28.56 -15.72 -8.61
N SER A 5 29.75 -15.61 -9.22
CA SER A 5 29.86 -15.40 -10.66
C SER A 5 29.52 -16.70 -11.38
N VAL A 6 28.28 -16.79 -11.88
CA VAL A 6 27.82 -17.98 -12.61
C VAL A 6 28.52 -18.03 -13.97
N SER A 7 29.18 -19.16 -14.25
CA SER A 7 29.91 -19.39 -15.50
C SER A 7 28.99 -19.20 -16.72
N PRO A 8 29.47 -18.59 -17.82
CA PRO A 8 28.70 -18.44 -19.05
C PRO A 8 28.32 -19.77 -19.72
N SER A 9 28.90 -20.90 -19.31
CA SER A 9 28.57 -22.24 -19.82
C SER A 9 27.34 -22.89 -19.16
N VAL A 10 26.78 -22.28 -18.12
CA VAL A 10 25.67 -22.89 -17.36
C VAL A 10 24.36 -22.75 -18.13
N THR A 11 23.74 -23.90 -18.43
CA THR A 11 22.45 -23.97 -19.15
C THR A 11 21.26 -24.17 -18.20
N SER A 12 21.49 -24.66 -16.99
CA SER A 12 20.47 -24.88 -15.99
C SER A 12 20.96 -24.54 -14.60
N LEU A 13 20.14 -23.81 -13.83
CA LEU A 13 20.47 -23.35 -12.50
C LEU A 13 19.25 -23.53 -11.56
N ASN A 14 19.42 -24.36 -10.54
CA ASN A 14 18.42 -24.55 -9.49
C ASN A 14 18.88 -23.88 -8.19
N LEU A 15 18.10 -22.89 -7.76
CA LEU A 15 18.29 -22.10 -6.55
C LEU A 15 17.03 -22.10 -5.67
N ARG A 16 16.21 -23.15 -5.75
CA ARG A 16 15.03 -23.34 -4.92
C ARG A 16 15.37 -23.36 -3.42
N CYS A 17 14.49 -22.80 -2.58
CA CYS A 17 14.58 -22.85 -1.10
C CYS A 17 15.86 -22.24 -0.49
N ASN A 18 16.44 -21.19 -1.09
CA ASN A 18 17.70 -20.58 -0.64
C ASN A 18 17.54 -19.23 0.12
N HIS A 19 16.31 -18.84 0.47
CA HIS A 19 16.01 -17.56 1.14
C HIS A 19 16.58 -16.30 0.43
N ILE A 20 16.75 -16.37 -0.89
CA ILE A 20 17.31 -15.28 -1.69
C ILE A 20 16.37 -14.07 -1.66
N PRO A 21 16.82 -12.87 -1.24
CA PRO A 21 15.96 -11.69 -1.20
C PRO A 21 15.95 -10.88 -2.51
N ARG A 22 17.01 -11.00 -3.33
CA ARG A 22 17.21 -10.25 -4.58
C ARG A 22 17.95 -11.09 -5.63
N ILE A 23 17.57 -10.92 -6.89
CA ILE A 23 18.19 -11.55 -8.05
C ILE A 23 19.33 -10.65 -8.54
N GLU A 24 20.56 -11.12 -8.45
CA GLU A 24 21.76 -10.41 -8.91
C GLU A 24 22.83 -11.43 -9.30
N GLY A 25 23.91 -11.02 -9.98
CA GLY A 25 25.02 -11.92 -10.32
C GLY A 25 24.75 -12.94 -11.45
N LEU A 26 23.63 -12.83 -12.16
CA LEU A 26 23.27 -13.70 -13.30
C LEU A 26 23.60 -13.08 -14.67
N SER A 27 24.20 -11.90 -14.72
CA SER A 27 24.43 -11.17 -15.97
C SER A 27 25.33 -11.91 -16.97
N SER A 28 26.27 -12.72 -16.46
CA SER A 28 27.18 -13.53 -17.26
C SER A 28 26.60 -14.85 -17.76
N ALA A 29 25.41 -15.26 -17.30
CA ALA A 29 24.81 -16.57 -17.60
C ALA A 29 23.91 -16.55 -18.85
N TRP A 30 24.37 -15.96 -19.96
CA TRP A 30 23.58 -15.72 -21.16
C TRP A 30 23.16 -17.00 -21.93
N HIS A 31 23.77 -18.15 -21.65
CA HIS A 31 23.33 -19.48 -22.13
C HIS A 31 22.33 -20.19 -21.21
N LEU A 32 21.88 -19.54 -20.13
CA LEU A 32 20.96 -20.17 -19.19
C LEU A 32 19.60 -20.39 -19.85
N HIS A 33 19.15 -21.64 -19.89
CA HIS A 33 17.87 -22.07 -20.43
C HIS A 33 16.83 -22.29 -19.33
N HIS A 34 17.25 -22.78 -18.15
CA HIS A 34 16.35 -23.10 -17.05
C HIS A 34 16.82 -22.45 -15.75
N LEU A 35 15.93 -21.72 -15.09
CA LEU A 35 16.19 -21.05 -13.81
C LEU A 35 15.06 -21.33 -12.82
N ASP A 36 15.38 -22.06 -11.75
CA ASP A 36 14.48 -22.27 -10.63
C ASP A 36 14.89 -21.41 -9.44
N LEU A 37 14.04 -20.43 -9.11
CA LEU A 37 14.16 -19.52 -7.97
C LEU A 37 12.96 -19.66 -7.02
N SER A 38 12.24 -20.78 -7.07
CA SER A 38 11.06 -20.99 -6.25
C SER A 38 11.36 -21.06 -4.74
N SER A 39 10.36 -20.74 -3.91
CA SER A 39 10.48 -20.80 -2.43
C SER A 39 11.62 -19.94 -1.87
N ASN A 40 11.79 -18.73 -2.40
CA ASN A 40 12.76 -17.74 -1.92
C ASN A 40 12.03 -16.54 -1.25
N ARG A 41 12.71 -15.41 -1.08
CA ARG A 41 12.15 -14.17 -0.48
C ARG A 41 12.23 -13.00 -1.45
N ILE A 42 12.15 -13.27 -2.75
CA ILE A 42 12.30 -12.27 -3.81
C ILE A 42 11.05 -11.40 -3.85
N SER A 43 11.21 -10.08 -3.73
CA SER A 43 10.10 -9.11 -3.78
C SER A 43 9.98 -8.36 -5.11
N LYS A 44 11.05 -8.33 -5.89
CA LYS A 44 11.14 -7.67 -7.20
C LYS A 44 11.91 -8.54 -8.19
N ILE A 45 11.44 -8.59 -9.42
CA ILE A 45 12.14 -9.26 -10.53
C ILE A 45 13.11 -8.24 -11.13
N GLU A 46 14.41 -8.47 -10.97
CA GLU A 46 15.48 -7.62 -11.51
C GLU A 46 16.66 -8.49 -11.97
N GLY A 47 17.57 -7.96 -12.78
CA GLY A 47 18.81 -8.65 -13.15
C GLY A 47 18.67 -9.86 -14.09
N LEU A 48 17.51 -10.05 -14.73
CA LEU A 48 17.26 -11.15 -15.70
C LEU A 48 17.37 -10.73 -17.18
N SER A 49 17.56 -9.43 -17.48
CA SER A 49 17.44 -8.90 -18.84
C SER A 49 18.48 -9.41 -19.84
N SER A 50 19.62 -9.89 -19.36
CA SER A 50 20.69 -10.48 -20.19
C SER A 50 20.47 -11.96 -20.51
N LEU A 51 19.46 -12.61 -19.91
CA LEU A 51 19.19 -14.04 -20.06
C LEU A 51 18.32 -14.32 -21.29
N THR A 52 18.77 -13.89 -22.47
CA THR A 52 17.99 -13.98 -23.72
C THR A 52 17.70 -15.41 -24.16
N SER A 53 18.47 -16.39 -23.68
CA SER A 53 18.31 -17.83 -23.98
C SER A 53 17.36 -18.54 -23.01
N LEU A 54 16.84 -17.85 -22.00
CA LEU A 54 16.02 -18.46 -20.95
C LEU A 54 14.70 -18.95 -21.51
N ARG A 55 14.39 -20.24 -21.29
CA ARG A 55 13.17 -20.91 -21.73
C ARG A 55 12.21 -21.17 -20.56
N THR A 56 12.74 -21.56 -19.41
CA THR A 56 11.94 -21.87 -18.21
C THR A 56 12.35 -21.01 -17.03
N LEU A 57 11.39 -20.31 -16.44
CA LEU A 57 11.59 -19.52 -15.23
C LEU A 57 10.56 -19.89 -14.16
N ASN A 58 11.04 -20.40 -13.03
CA ASN A 58 10.20 -20.68 -11.87
C ASN A 58 10.47 -19.69 -10.73
N LEU A 59 9.48 -18.86 -10.41
CA LEU A 59 9.51 -17.85 -9.34
C LEU A 59 8.38 -18.09 -8.32
N SER A 60 7.80 -19.29 -8.29
CA SER A 60 6.71 -19.62 -7.37
C SER A 60 7.10 -19.50 -5.90
N SER A 61 6.12 -19.21 -5.03
CA SER A 61 6.32 -19.08 -3.58
C SER A 61 7.40 -18.04 -3.21
N ASN A 62 7.27 -16.83 -3.76
CA ASN A 62 8.08 -15.66 -3.44
C ASN A 62 7.19 -14.52 -2.90
N LEU A 63 7.72 -13.29 -2.82
CA LEU A 63 7.02 -12.10 -2.32
C LEU A 63 6.82 -11.05 -3.43
N ILE A 64 6.71 -11.50 -4.70
CA ILE A 64 6.65 -10.62 -5.86
C ILE A 64 5.29 -9.92 -5.92
N THR A 65 5.29 -8.61 -6.15
CA THR A 65 4.07 -7.79 -6.27
C THR A 65 3.85 -7.23 -7.68
N LYS A 66 4.91 -7.08 -8.47
CA LYS A 66 4.91 -6.58 -9.86
C LYS A 66 5.76 -7.48 -10.75
N VAL A 67 5.30 -7.68 -11.98
CA VAL A 67 5.99 -8.53 -12.97
C VAL A 67 6.66 -7.64 -14.01
N GLU A 68 7.99 -7.69 -14.09
CA GLU A 68 8.81 -6.97 -15.07
C GLU A 68 9.82 -7.96 -15.67
N LEU A 69 9.57 -8.42 -16.91
CA LEU A 69 10.30 -9.52 -17.56
C LEU A 69 10.93 -9.06 -18.89
N ASN A 70 11.69 -7.96 -18.82
CA ASN A 70 12.29 -7.36 -20.01
C ASN A 70 13.41 -8.24 -20.58
N GLY A 71 13.44 -8.44 -21.91
CA GLY A 71 14.53 -9.11 -22.61
C GLY A 71 14.44 -10.64 -22.70
N LEU A 72 13.42 -11.26 -22.10
CA LEU A 72 13.25 -12.73 -22.10
C LEU A 72 12.48 -13.23 -23.33
N VAL A 73 13.01 -12.97 -24.53
CA VAL A 73 12.35 -13.26 -25.82
C VAL A 73 12.06 -14.74 -26.06
N ASN A 74 12.91 -15.63 -25.55
CA ASN A 74 12.79 -17.08 -25.74
C ASN A 74 12.03 -17.82 -24.62
N LEU A 75 11.46 -17.09 -23.65
CA LEU A 75 10.79 -17.70 -22.52
C LEU A 75 9.54 -18.45 -22.98
N THR A 76 9.46 -19.74 -22.70
CA THR A 76 8.34 -20.63 -23.07
C THR A 76 7.46 -20.99 -21.87
N ARG A 77 8.04 -21.07 -20.67
CA ARG A 77 7.33 -21.42 -19.44
C ARG A 77 7.67 -20.44 -18.32
N LEU A 78 6.63 -19.90 -17.69
CA LEU A 78 6.75 -18.98 -16.56
C LEU A 78 5.82 -19.41 -15.42
N ASN A 79 6.41 -19.69 -14.26
CA ASN A 79 5.65 -19.98 -13.05
C ASN A 79 5.81 -18.85 -12.02
N LEU A 80 4.70 -18.16 -11.71
CA LEU A 80 4.60 -17.06 -10.76
C LEU A 80 3.60 -17.36 -9.63
N SER A 81 3.24 -18.64 -9.42
CA SER A 81 2.23 -19.01 -8.43
C SER A 81 2.63 -18.71 -6.99
N TYR A 82 1.64 -18.58 -6.10
CA TYR A 82 1.84 -18.28 -4.68
C TYR A 82 2.74 -17.05 -4.44
N ASN A 83 2.46 -15.94 -5.12
CA ASN A 83 3.10 -14.64 -4.92
C ASN A 83 2.06 -13.61 -4.42
N GLN A 84 2.39 -12.32 -4.41
CA GLN A 84 1.50 -11.24 -3.97
C GLN A 84 1.16 -10.28 -5.13
N ILE A 85 1.08 -10.80 -6.35
CA ILE A 85 0.83 -10.01 -7.55
C ILE A 85 -0.62 -9.54 -7.55
N ASN A 86 -0.84 -8.22 -7.60
CA ASN A 86 -2.15 -7.59 -7.69
C ASN A 86 -2.35 -6.78 -8.98
N ASN A 87 -1.27 -6.50 -9.70
CA ASN A 87 -1.31 -5.82 -10.99
C ASN A 87 -0.32 -6.52 -11.94
N LEU A 88 -0.86 -7.16 -12.97
CA LEU A 88 -0.06 -7.80 -14.02
C LEU A 88 0.37 -6.75 -15.05
N THR A 89 1.62 -6.82 -15.49
CA THR A 89 2.11 -6.00 -16.60
C THR A 89 2.98 -6.88 -17.49
N LEU A 90 2.34 -7.57 -18.45
CA LEU A 90 3.01 -8.51 -19.37
C LEU A 90 3.26 -7.92 -20.76
N LEU A 91 3.11 -6.60 -20.92
CA LEU A 91 3.34 -5.86 -22.18
C LEU A 91 4.72 -6.14 -22.78
N TYR A 92 5.72 -6.41 -21.95
CA TYR A 92 7.09 -6.72 -22.37
C TYR A 92 7.25 -8.08 -23.04
N LEU A 93 6.22 -8.94 -22.99
CA LEU A 93 6.18 -10.25 -23.65
C LEU A 93 5.15 -10.28 -24.80
N HIS A 94 4.65 -9.11 -25.22
CA HIS A 94 3.67 -9.01 -26.30
C HIS A 94 4.31 -9.09 -27.68
N GLY A 95 3.62 -9.76 -28.61
CA GLY A 95 4.04 -9.88 -30.02
C GLY A 95 4.47 -11.29 -30.41
N THR A 96 4.60 -11.51 -31.72
CA THR A 96 4.93 -12.81 -32.32
C THR A 96 6.35 -13.30 -32.03
N GLU A 97 7.25 -12.37 -31.70
CA GLU A 97 8.66 -12.65 -31.38
C GLU A 97 8.81 -13.39 -30.04
N TYR A 98 7.83 -13.27 -29.13
CA TYR A 98 7.88 -13.87 -27.80
C TYR A 98 7.25 -15.27 -27.80
N LYS A 99 7.94 -16.22 -27.16
CA LYS A 99 7.62 -17.66 -27.25
C LYS A 99 6.84 -18.22 -26.07
N LEU A 100 6.24 -17.38 -25.22
CA LEU A 100 5.61 -17.84 -23.97
C LEU A 100 4.39 -18.71 -24.28
N LYS A 101 4.42 -19.97 -23.83
CA LYS A 101 3.37 -20.98 -24.05
C LYS A 101 2.60 -21.32 -22.78
N HIS A 102 3.30 -21.39 -21.63
CA HIS A 102 2.72 -21.80 -20.34
C HIS A 102 2.91 -20.71 -19.27
N LEU A 103 1.83 -20.35 -18.58
CA LEU A 103 1.82 -19.34 -17.54
C LEU A 103 1.02 -19.79 -16.31
N SER A 104 1.68 -19.90 -15.16
CA SER A 104 1.01 -20.22 -13.89
C SER A 104 0.96 -19.00 -12.96
N LEU A 105 -0.24 -18.61 -12.55
CA LEU A 105 -0.54 -17.42 -11.74
C LEU A 105 -1.42 -17.72 -10.50
N HIS A 106 -1.82 -18.97 -10.27
CA HIS A 106 -2.63 -19.35 -9.11
C HIS A 106 -1.99 -18.94 -7.78
N GLY A 107 -2.81 -18.63 -6.77
CA GLY A 107 -2.33 -18.18 -5.45
C GLY A 107 -1.75 -16.76 -5.42
N ASN A 108 -2.15 -15.89 -6.35
CA ASN A 108 -1.88 -14.45 -6.32
C ASN A 108 -3.11 -13.64 -5.87
N ARG A 109 -3.04 -12.30 -5.89
CA ARG A 109 -4.13 -11.39 -5.47
C ARG A 109 -4.75 -10.65 -6.67
N LEU A 110 -5.14 -11.42 -7.68
CA LEU A 110 -5.66 -10.89 -8.94
C LEU A 110 -7.18 -10.72 -8.85
N ASP A 111 -7.64 -9.50 -8.57
CA ASP A 111 -9.07 -9.23 -8.32
C ASP A 111 -9.82 -8.67 -9.54
N ASN A 112 -9.15 -8.46 -10.68
CA ASN A 112 -9.73 -7.78 -11.86
C ASN A 112 -9.54 -8.61 -13.15
N VAL A 113 -10.63 -9.17 -13.68
CA VAL A 113 -10.63 -10.00 -14.90
C VAL A 113 -10.25 -9.21 -16.14
N ASP A 114 -10.78 -8.00 -16.27
CA ASP A 114 -10.61 -7.19 -17.47
C ASP A 114 -9.13 -6.82 -17.63
N HIS A 115 -8.48 -6.49 -16.51
CA HIS A 115 -7.05 -6.23 -16.47
C HIS A 115 -6.22 -7.48 -16.83
N LEU A 116 -6.62 -8.66 -16.34
CA LEU A 116 -5.99 -9.93 -16.70
C LEU A 116 -6.12 -10.19 -18.21
N LEU A 117 -7.33 -10.11 -18.76
CA LEU A 117 -7.60 -10.33 -20.18
C LEU A 117 -6.81 -9.36 -21.06
N GLN A 118 -6.78 -8.08 -20.70
CA GLN A 118 -6.02 -7.04 -21.42
C GLN A 118 -4.51 -7.36 -21.44
N CYS A 119 -3.97 -7.88 -20.33
CA CYS A 119 -2.57 -8.26 -20.24
C CYS A 119 -2.24 -9.52 -21.05
N LEU A 120 -3.17 -10.47 -21.14
CA LEU A 120 -2.97 -11.75 -21.84
C LEU A 120 -3.25 -11.67 -23.35
N LEU A 121 -4.06 -10.71 -23.79
CA LEU A 121 -4.46 -10.58 -25.20
C LEU A 121 -3.27 -10.45 -26.16
N GLY A 122 -2.21 -9.75 -25.76
CA GLY A 122 -1.00 -9.57 -26.57
C GLY A 122 -0.03 -10.76 -26.56
N LEU A 123 -0.28 -11.79 -25.74
CA LEU A 123 0.55 -13.00 -25.65
C LEU A 123 0.09 -14.04 -26.69
N GLN A 124 0.48 -13.84 -27.95
CA GLN A 124 -0.03 -14.64 -29.07
C GLN A 124 0.40 -16.12 -29.04
N GLY A 125 1.55 -16.41 -28.42
CA GLY A 125 2.08 -17.76 -28.23
C GLY A 125 1.47 -18.55 -27.06
N LEU A 126 0.68 -17.90 -26.20
CA LEU A 126 0.19 -18.51 -24.96
C LEU A 126 -0.85 -19.59 -25.28
N ARG A 127 -0.72 -20.76 -24.65
CA ARG A 127 -1.57 -21.95 -24.88
C ARG A 127 -2.15 -22.50 -23.59
N ASP A 128 -1.40 -22.41 -22.51
CA ASP A 128 -1.74 -23.01 -21.21
C ASP A 128 -1.61 -21.96 -20.11
N ILE A 129 -2.68 -21.80 -19.34
CA ILE A 129 -2.72 -20.87 -18.21
C ILE A 129 -3.31 -21.54 -16.97
N THR A 130 -2.71 -21.29 -15.81
CA THR A 130 -3.22 -21.78 -14.52
C THR A 130 -3.52 -20.59 -13.59
N LEU A 131 -4.79 -20.30 -13.38
CA LEU A 131 -5.33 -19.29 -12.48
C LEU A 131 -5.86 -19.89 -11.17
N SER A 132 -6.36 -21.13 -11.18
CA SER A 132 -6.89 -21.84 -10.01
C SER A 132 -6.47 -23.31 -9.99
N GLN A 133 -5.96 -23.79 -8.85
CA GLN A 133 -5.54 -25.19 -8.68
C GLN A 133 -6.23 -25.90 -7.50
N ASP A 134 -6.77 -25.16 -6.53
CA ASP A 134 -7.25 -25.69 -5.24
C ASP A 134 -8.76 -25.44 -4.98
N GLY A 135 -9.55 -25.08 -6.00
CA GLY A 135 -11.01 -25.07 -5.90
C GLY A 135 -11.63 -23.94 -5.06
N GLY A 136 -10.96 -22.79 -4.90
CA GLY A 136 -11.49 -21.61 -4.24
C GLY A 136 -10.98 -20.32 -4.88
N ASP A 137 -11.86 -19.32 -4.94
CA ASP A 137 -11.63 -17.91 -5.27
C ASP A 137 -11.39 -17.54 -6.75
N ASN A 138 -12.34 -17.86 -7.63
CA ASN A 138 -12.66 -16.93 -8.72
C ASN A 138 -14.10 -17.11 -9.27
N PRO A 139 -14.98 -16.10 -9.22
CA PRO A 139 -16.34 -16.22 -9.73
C PRO A 139 -16.35 -16.17 -11.26
N VAL A 140 -16.72 -17.28 -11.92
CA VAL A 140 -17.06 -17.37 -13.36
C VAL A 140 -15.98 -16.77 -14.29
N TYR A 141 -14.82 -17.44 -14.42
CA TYR A 141 -13.77 -17.03 -15.37
C TYR A 141 -13.58 -17.98 -16.54
N TRP A 142 -13.96 -19.26 -16.42
CA TRP A 142 -13.68 -20.26 -17.47
C TRP A 142 -14.19 -19.82 -18.84
N GLU A 143 -15.49 -19.52 -18.92
CA GLU A 143 -16.16 -19.15 -20.17
C GLU A 143 -15.63 -17.82 -20.69
N ILE A 144 -15.52 -16.81 -19.82
CA ILE A 144 -15.03 -15.48 -20.17
C ILE A 144 -13.60 -15.54 -20.73
N VAL A 145 -12.69 -16.26 -20.08
CA VAL A 145 -11.29 -16.39 -20.51
C VAL A 145 -11.19 -17.19 -21.81
N MET A 146 -11.92 -18.30 -21.93
CA MET A 146 -11.87 -19.16 -23.12
C MET A 146 -12.56 -18.55 -24.35
N GLU A 147 -13.57 -17.70 -24.15
CA GLU A 147 -14.21 -16.91 -25.21
C GLU A 147 -13.36 -15.69 -25.60
N SER A 148 -12.79 -14.97 -24.63
CA SER A 148 -12.05 -13.74 -24.87
C SER A 148 -10.63 -13.97 -25.41
N LEU A 149 -10.03 -15.14 -25.14
CA LEU A 149 -8.66 -15.48 -25.52
C LEU A 149 -8.63 -16.76 -26.40
N PRO A 150 -8.85 -16.64 -27.72
CA PRO A 150 -8.89 -17.79 -28.63
C PRO A 150 -7.55 -18.55 -28.72
N GLN A 151 -6.44 -17.91 -28.38
CA GLN A 151 -5.12 -18.53 -28.38
C GLN A 151 -4.93 -19.59 -27.29
N ILE A 152 -5.73 -19.56 -26.22
CA ILE A 152 -5.63 -20.48 -25.09
C ILE A 152 -6.29 -21.82 -25.45
N SER A 153 -5.58 -22.92 -25.19
CA SER A 153 -6.05 -24.30 -25.38
C SER A 153 -6.38 -25.00 -24.07
N VAL A 154 -5.63 -24.68 -23.01
CA VAL A 154 -5.76 -25.28 -21.68
C VAL A 154 -5.84 -24.15 -20.64
N LEU A 155 -6.82 -24.24 -19.76
CA LEU A 155 -6.98 -23.35 -18.61
C LEU A 155 -7.11 -24.26 -17.38
N ASP A 156 -6.42 -23.98 -16.28
CA ASP A 156 -6.52 -24.73 -15.01
C ASP A 156 -6.39 -26.26 -15.16
N GLY A 157 -5.61 -26.72 -16.15
CA GLY A 157 -5.43 -28.15 -16.48
C GLY A 157 -6.58 -28.80 -17.27
N LEU A 158 -7.63 -28.06 -17.59
CA LEU A 158 -8.76 -28.48 -18.41
C LEU A 158 -8.62 -27.96 -19.85
N ASP A 159 -9.10 -28.72 -20.82
CA ASP A 159 -9.17 -28.29 -22.22
C ASP A 159 -10.48 -27.54 -22.53
N ARG A 160 -10.68 -27.05 -23.77
CA ARG A 160 -11.92 -26.39 -24.21
C ARG A 160 -13.21 -27.21 -24.02
N LEU A 161 -13.10 -28.53 -23.86
CA LEU A 161 -14.22 -29.44 -23.60
C LEU A 161 -14.41 -29.72 -22.10
N ARG A 162 -13.68 -29.00 -21.22
CA ARG A 162 -13.60 -29.20 -19.77
C ARG A 162 -13.17 -30.61 -19.37
N GLN A 163 -12.46 -31.30 -20.24
CA GLN A 163 -11.84 -32.57 -19.88
C GLN A 163 -10.48 -32.28 -19.26
N PRO A 164 -10.07 -33.05 -18.24
CA PRO A 164 -8.69 -33.02 -17.78
C PRO A 164 -7.83 -33.32 -19.00
N SER A 165 -7.05 -32.31 -19.41
CA SER A 165 -6.05 -32.52 -20.45
C SER A 165 -5.20 -33.69 -19.99
N SER A 166 -5.05 -34.71 -20.85
CA SER A 166 -4.23 -35.89 -20.54
C SER A 166 -2.91 -35.43 -19.93
N PRO A 167 -2.34 -36.12 -18.92
CA PRO A 167 -1.07 -35.75 -18.32
C PRO A 167 0.06 -36.01 -19.34
N GLY A 168 0.12 -35.17 -20.36
CA GLY A 168 1.17 -35.11 -21.35
C GLY A 168 2.30 -34.33 -20.74
N LEU A 169 3.29 -35.07 -20.21
CA LEU A 169 4.64 -34.57 -19.95
C LEU A 169 4.78 -33.37 -18.99
N SER A 170 3.72 -32.87 -18.36
CA SER A 170 3.78 -31.74 -17.42
C SER A 170 4.64 -32.03 -16.18
N SER A 171 4.75 -33.30 -15.77
CA SER A 171 5.64 -33.73 -14.67
C SER A 171 7.06 -34.11 -15.12
N LEU A 172 7.33 -34.26 -16.43
CA LEU A 172 8.65 -34.65 -16.96
C LEU A 172 9.49 -33.45 -17.42
N CYS A 173 8.85 -32.29 -17.62
CA CYS A 173 9.51 -31.04 -18.03
C CYS A 173 10.11 -30.22 -16.87
N ASP A 174 9.97 -30.67 -15.61
CA ASP A 174 10.69 -30.08 -14.46
C ASP A 174 12.18 -30.46 -14.43
N ILE A 175 12.62 -31.29 -15.38
CA ILE A 175 14.01 -31.70 -15.56
C ILE A 175 14.62 -30.88 -16.72
N PRO A 176 15.53 -29.94 -16.41
CA PRO A 176 16.26 -29.16 -17.41
C PRO A 176 16.95 -30.04 -18.46
N GLY A 177 16.74 -29.75 -19.74
CA GLY A 177 17.34 -30.47 -20.88
C GLY A 177 16.47 -31.57 -21.54
N LEU A 178 15.31 -31.93 -20.98
CA LEU A 178 14.41 -32.89 -21.62
C LEU A 178 13.59 -32.29 -22.77
N GLU A 179 13.43 -30.97 -22.80
CA GLU A 179 12.63 -30.28 -23.83
C GLU A 179 13.24 -30.39 -25.24
N ASP A 180 14.57 -30.32 -25.37
CA ASP A 180 15.24 -30.53 -26.66
C ASP A 180 15.05 -31.99 -27.17
N TYR A 181 14.93 -32.96 -26.26
CA TYR A 181 14.65 -34.36 -26.59
C TYR A 181 13.18 -34.58 -26.97
N VAL A 182 12.25 -33.87 -26.34
CA VAL A 182 10.82 -33.90 -26.70
C VAL A 182 10.58 -33.22 -28.05
N ASP A 183 11.23 -32.07 -28.33
CA ASP A 183 11.17 -31.43 -29.64
C ASP A 183 11.84 -32.28 -30.73
N PHE A 184 12.94 -33.00 -30.41
CA PHE A 184 13.54 -34.00 -31.30
C PHE A 184 12.60 -35.18 -31.59
N LEU A 185 11.91 -35.71 -30.57
CA LEU A 185 10.94 -36.80 -30.75
C LEU A 185 9.72 -36.37 -31.58
N ILE A 186 9.24 -35.13 -31.38
CA ILE A 186 8.10 -34.57 -32.14
C ILE A 186 8.50 -34.21 -33.57
N SER A 187 9.77 -33.90 -33.84
CA SER A 187 10.28 -33.64 -35.21
C SER A 187 10.71 -34.90 -35.97
N SER A 188 10.69 -36.08 -35.34
CA SER A 188 11.08 -37.35 -35.97
C SER A 188 9.95 -38.18 -36.59
N ASP A 189 8.71 -37.67 -36.64
CA ASP A 189 7.64 -38.27 -37.44
C ASP A 189 7.63 -37.67 -38.85
N THR A 190 8.53 -38.15 -39.71
CA THR A 190 8.31 -38.37 -41.15
C THR A 190 9.53 -39.06 -41.78
N SER A 191 9.24 -40.17 -42.46
CA SER A 191 10.05 -40.92 -43.43
C SER A 191 11.30 -40.23 -44.00
N HIS A 192 12.49 -40.82 -43.80
CA HIS A 192 13.46 -41.09 -44.88
C HIS A 192 14.56 -42.06 -44.40
N ASN A 193 14.71 -43.14 -45.14
CA ASN A 193 15.86 -44.04 -45.17
C ASN A 193 17.13 -43.26 -45.54
N GLU A 194 18.23 -43.45 -44.81
CA GLU A 194 19.53 -43.70 -45.45
C GLU A 194 20.53 -44.39 -44.50
N VAL A 195 21.21 -45.39 -45.07
CA VAL A 195 22.23 -46.28 -44.49
C VAL A 195 23.59 -45.81 -44.99
N VAL A 196 24.66 -45.93 -44.17
CA VAL A 196 26.03 -46.43 -44.49
C VAL A 196 26.92 -46.18 -43.25
N LYS A 197 27.25 -47.18 -42.42
CA LYS A 197 28.32 -48.21 -42.49
C LYS A 197 29.76 -47.70 -42.60
N GLY A 198 30.52 -47.89 -41.52
CA GLY A 198 31.98 -48.01 -41.52
C GLY A 198 32.45 -49.47 -41.66
N ALA A 199 33.71 -49.66 -42.07
CA ALA A 199 34.48 -50.92 -42.07
C ALA A 199 35.96 -50.58 -41.76
N VAL A 200 36.55 -51.02 -40.64
CA VAL A 200 37.19 -52.33 -40.29
C VAL A 200 38.63 -52.48 -40.81
N THR A 201 39.57 -52.86 -39.92
CA THR A 201 40.47 -54.04 -40.05
C THR A 201 41.45 -54.22 -38.86
N THR A 202 41.60 -55.48 -38.42
CA THR A 202 42.62 -56.09 -37.53
C THR A 202 43.23 -57.30 -38.28
N PRO A 203 44.39 -57.91 -37.87
CA PRO A 203 44.33 -59.07 -36.96
C PRO A 203 45.59 -59.34 -36.06
N HIS A 204 45.37 -60.24 -35.08
CA HIS A 204 46.28 -60.90 -34.13
C HIS A 204 47.44 -61.71 -34.77
N ILE A 205 48.46 -62.03 -33.96
CA ILE A 205 48.86 -63.41 -33.59
C ILE A 205 49.94 -63.35 -32.51
N ASP A 206 49.70 -64.06 -31.41
CA ASP A 206 50.73 -64.47 -30.46
C ASP A 206 50.45 -65.93 -30.07
N LYS A 207 51.50 -66.73 -29.92
CA LYS A 207 51.58 -68.18 -29.64
C LYS A 207 51.44 -69.17 -30.81
N VAL A 208 52.58 -69.42 -31.46
CA VAL A 208 53.13 -70.79 -31.55
C VAL A 208 54.62 -70.66 -31.21
N LEU A 209 54.95 -70.86 -29.93
CA LEU A 209 55.79 -71.98 -29.53
C LEU A 209 57.17 -71.94 -30.21
N THR A 210 58.18 -71.44 -29.52
CA THR A 210 58.78 -72.19 -28.40
C THR A 210 59.06 -73.64 -28.79
N GLN A 211 59.93 -73.84 -29.77
CA GLN A 211 60.69 -75.07 -30.03
C GLN A 211 61.65 -74.66 -31.15
N PHE A 212 62.81 -74.10 -30.86
CA PHE A 212 64.03 -74.84 -30.58
C PHE A 212 65.02 -73.75 -30.11
N ARG A 213 65.23 -73.48 -28.83
CA ARG A 213 65.98 -74.38 -27.92
C ARG A 213 66.81 -75.38 -28.70
N GLN A 214 68.01 -74.97 -29.06
CA GLN A 214 69.24 -75.69 -28.75
C GLN A 214 70.34 -75.09 -29.61
N GLN A 215 71.19 -74.28 -28.99
CA GLN A 215 72.59 -74.63 -28.80
C GLN A 215 73.22 -73.48 -28.02
N ILE A 216 73.36 -73.68 -26.72
CA ILE A 216 74.68 -73.83 -26.10
C ILE A 216 75.38 -72.46 -26.11
N ALA A 217 75.17 -71.67 -25.06
CA ALA A 217 76.05 -71.78 -23.89
C ALA A 217 77.52 -71.95 -24.31
N SER A 218 78.03 -70.96 -25.05
CA SER A 218 79.47 -70.72 -25.13
C SER A 218 79.73 -69.25 -24.80
N GLY A 219 80.07 -69.04 -23.52
CA GLY A 219 80.90 -67.96 -23.00
C GLY A 219 80.33 -66.56 -23.20
N ALA A 220 79.54 -65.97 -22.31
CA ALA A 220 80.00 -65.50 -20.98
C ALA A 220 81.34 -64.71 -20.97
N GLN A 221 81.82 -64.28 -22.15
CA GLN A 221 82.89 -63.30 -22.35
C GLN A 221 82.45 -62.11 -23.22
N THR A 222 81.30 -62.20 -23.90
CA THR A 222 80.66 -61.12 -24.68
C THR A 222 79.75 -60.18 -23.87
N ILE A 223 79.34 -60.58 -22.65
CA ILE A 223 78.38 -59.81 -21.83
C ILE A 223 79.02 -58.58 -21.15
N VAL A 224 80.35 -58.52 -21.05
CA VAL A 224 81.06 -57.34 -20.52
C VAL A 224 81.25 -56.26 -21.60
N GLU A 225 81.46 -56.64 -22.87
CA GLU A 225 81.52 -55.70 -23.99
C GLU A 225 80.12 -55.19 -24.41
N GLU A 226 79.07 -56.01 -24.30
CA GLU A 226 77.70 -55.56 -24.55
C GLU A 226 77.23 -54.52 -23.53
N ARG A 227 77.65 -54.60 -22.27
CA ARG A 227 77.23 -53.62 -21.25
C ARG A 227 77.84 -52.24 -21.44
N ASP A 228 79.03 -52.13 -22.02
CA ASP A 228 79.68 -50.85 -22.29
C ASP A 228 79.26 -50.28 -23.67
N GLN A 229 78.93 -51.13 -24.65
CA GLN A 229 78.23 -50.71 -25.88
C GLN A 229 76.78 -50.24 -25.62
N GLU A 230 76.07 -50.82 -24.64
CA GLU A 230 74.71 -50.41 -24.28
C GLU A 230 74.67 -49.06 -23.54
N ARG A 231 75.72 -48.70 -22.79
CA ARG A 231 75.88 -47.34 -22.22
C ARG A 231 76.17 -46.30 -23.30
N GLU A 232 76.98 -46.65 -24.30
CA GLU A 232 77.28 -45.76 -25.43
C GLU A 232 76.06 -45.58 -26.36
N ARG A 233 75.25 -46.63 -26.55
CA ARG A 233 73.96 -46.55 -27.27
C ARG A 233 72.91 -45.73 -26.52
N ARG A 234 72.80 -45.86 -25.19
CA ARG A 234 71.91 -45.01 -24.36
C ARG A 234 72.35 -43.54 -24.35
N TRP A 235 73.65 -43.26 -24.28
CA TRP A 235 74.17 -41.88 -24.34
C TRP A 235 73.96 -41.25 -25.73
N LYS A 236 74.13 -42.01 -26.83
CA LYS A 236 73.80 -41.55 -28.20
C LYS A 236 72.28 -41.40 -28.40
N ALA A 237 71.45 -42.24 -27.78
CA ALA A 237 69.99 -42.10 -27.78
C ALA A 237 69.52 -40.88 -26.97
N GLU A 238 70.13 -40.56 -25.82
CA GLU A 238 69.81 -39.36 -25.03
C GLU A 238 70.26 -38.05 -25.73
N GLN A 239 71.41 -38.06 -26.41
CA GLN A 239 71.85 -36.94 -27.27
C GLN A 239 70.93 -36.75 -28.49
N ALA A 240 70.45 -37.84 -29.10
CA ALA A 240 69.50 -37.80 -30.20
C ALA A 240 68.10 -37.34 -29.75
N VAL A 241 67.64 -37.74 -28.56
CA VAL A 241 66.38 -37.26 -27.97
C VAL A 241 66.49 -35.78 -27.60
N ARG A 242 67.63 -35.29 -27.09
CA ARG A 242 67.83 -33.85 -26.84
C ARG A 242 67.83 -33.03 -28.14
N LYS A 243 68.52 -33.49 -29.18
CA LYS A 243 68.48 -32.85 -30.52
C LYS A 243 67.07 -32.88 -31.14
N LEU A 244 66.36 -34.01 -31.07
CA LEU A 244 64.98 -34.10 -31.55
C LEU A 244 64.00 -33.28 -30.70
N THR A 245 64.26 -33.09 -29.40
CA THR A 245 63.45 -32.22 -28.52
C THR A 245 63.71 -30.74 -28.80
N GLU A 246 64.94 -30.36 -29.17
CA GLU A 246 65.29 -29.00 -29.61
C GLU A 246 64.80 -28.71 -31.03
N GLU A 247 64.83 -29.70 -31.94
CA GLU A 247 64.23 -29.61 -33.28
C GLU A 247 62.69 -29.62 -33.21
N LEU A 248 62.06 -30.39 -32.30
CA LEU A 248 60.62 -30.32 -32.03
C LEU A 248 60.21 -29.00 -31.38
N LYS A 249 61.03 -28.43 -30.50
CA LYS A 249 60.81 -27.07 -29.97
C LYS A 249 60.95 -26.01 -31.06
N CYS A 250 61.94 -26.14 -31.95
CA CYS A 250 62.15 -25.21 -33.07
C CYS A 250 61.08 -25.34 -34.16
N LEU A 251 60.54 -26.54 -34.38
CA LEU A 251 59.40 -26.80 -35.28
C LEU A 251 58.05 -26.45 -34.61
N GLN A 252 57.90 -26.57 -33.29
CA GLN A 252 56.72 -26.05 -32.56
C GLN A 252 56.71 -24.53 -32.51
N THR A 253 57.86 -23.86 -32.37
CA THR A 253 57.92 -22.40 -32.47
C THR A 253 57.67 -21.93 -33.91
N LYS A 254 58.14 -22.67 -34.93
CA LYS A 254 57.86 -22.32 -36.34
C LYS A 254 56.43 -22.66 -36.80
N VAL A 255 55.81 -23.74 -36.30
CA VAL A 255 54.39 -24.07 -36.56
C VAL A 255 53.45 -23.19 -35.73
N GLY A 256 53.90 -22.71 -34.57
CA GLY A 256 53.24 -21.64 -33.82
C GLY A 256 53.31 -20.31 -34.56
N GLU A 257 54.49 -19.90 -35.02
CA GLU A 257 54.69 -18.64 -35.74
C GLU A 257 54.04 -18.62 -37.14
N GLU A 258 53.94 -19.74 -37.87
CA GLU A 258 53.20 -19.80 -39.15
C GLU A 258 51.68 -19.91 -38.98
N LYS A 259 51.17 -20.54 -37.90
CA LYS A 259 49.73 -20.54 -37.60
C LYS A 259 49.28 -19.21 -36.99
N ASP A 260 50.16 -18.51 -36.27
CA ASP A 260 49.89 -17.18 -35.73
C ASP A 260 50.04 -16.08 -36.80
N LEU A 261 50.89 -16.22 -37.83
CA LEU A 261 50.97 -15.23 -38.92
C LEU A 261 49.86 -15.33 -39.98
N GLN A 262 49.18 -16.48 -40.14
CA GLN A 262 47.99 -16.61 -40.99
C GLN A 262 46.65 -16.40 -40.23
N SER A 263 46.61 -16.67 -38.93
CA SER A 263 45.46 -16.38 -38.05
C SER A 263 45.41 -14.89 -37.62
N MET A 264 46.56 -14.25 -37.38
CA MET A 264 46.61 -12.82 -37.08
C MET A 264 46.34 -11.93 -38.30
N ALA A 265 46.53 -12.39 -39.54
CA ALA A 265 46.27 -11.57 -40.72
C ALA A 265 44.77 -11.43 -41.08
N LEU A 266 43.92 -12.38 -40.66
CA LEU A 266 42.46 -12.33 -40.88
C LEU A 266 41.68 -11.89 -39.64
N HIS A 267 42.20 -12.10 -38.43
CA HIS A 267 41.55 -11.61 -37.21
C HIS A 267 42.03 -10.23 -36.73
N THR A 268 43.13 -9.67 -37.26
CA THR A 268 43.48 -8.26 -36.99
C THR A 268 42.83 -7.25 -37.93
N THR A 269 42.28 -7.66 -39.07
CA THR A 269 41.42 -6.81 -39.92
C THR A 269 40.03 -6.68 -39.31
N ASP A 270 39.42 -7.77 -38.87
CA ASP A 270 38.05 -7.75 -38.33
C ASP A 270 37.99 -7.18 -36.91
N LEU A 271 39.00 -7.44 -36.05
CA LEU A 271 39.11 -6.75 -34.77
C LEU A 271 39.52 -5.29 -34.93
N LYS A 272 40.37 -4.91 -35.90
CA LYS A 272 40.61 -3.46 -36.15
C LYS A 272 39.38 -2.79 -36.72
N GLU A 273 38.59 -3.44 -37.57
CA GLU A 273 37.38 -2.85 -38.14
C GLU A 273 36.26 -2.75 -37.09
N LEU A 274 36.14 -3.73 -36.18
CA LEU A 274 35.24 -3.66 -35.04
C LEU A 274 35.73 -2.68 -33.96
N LEU A 275 37.03 -2.60 -33.64
CA LEU A 275 37.58 -1.57 -32.73
C LEU A 275 37.58 -0.18 -33.37
N LEU A 276 37.70 -0.07 -34.69
CA LEU A 276 37.54 1.19 -35.43
C LEU A 276 36.07 1.57 -35.51
N LYS A 277 35.13 0.64 -35.66
CA LYS A 277 33.68 0.91 -35.56
C LYS A 277 33.25 1.25 -34.13
N GLU A 278 33.84 0.61 -33.12
CA GLU A 278 33.60 0.96 -31.72
C GLU A 278 34.29 2.26 -31.34
N ARG A 279 35.52 2.53 -31.81
CA ARG A 279 36.19 3.83 -31.61
C ARG A 279 35.55 4.93 -32.44
N SER A 280 35.11 4.69 -33.67
CA SER A 280 34.41 5.68 -34.48
C SER A 280 33.02 5.92 -33.90
N GLY A 281 32.30 4.88 -33.48
CA GLY A 281 31.01 5.02 -32.80
C GLY A 281 31.14 5.69 -31.44
N ARG A 282 32.19 5.40 -30.66
CA ARG A 282 32.48 6.08 -29.39
C ARG A 282 32.97 7.52 -29.62
N SER A 283 33.72 7.78 -30.68
CA SER A 283 34.15 9.14 -31.06
C SER A 283 33.00 9.94 -31.65
N GLU A 284 32.05 9.33 -32.36
CA GLU A 284 30.81 9.95 -32.84
C GLU A 284 29.85 10.21 -31.69
N LEU A 285 29.68 9.27 -30.77
CA LEU A 285 28.89 9.47 -29.54
C LEU A 285 29.54 10.51 -28.65
N GLN A 286 30.87 10.54 -28.52
CA GLN A 286 31.58 11.55 -27.75
C GLN A 286 31.53 12.92 -28.45
N ALA A 287 31.65 12.99 -29.77
CA ALA A 287 31.42 14.21 -30.53
C ALA A 287 29.95 14.67 -30.45
N ARG A 288 28.99 13.74 -30.38
CA ARG A 288 27.56 14.05 -30.19
C ARG A 288 27.26 14.53 -28.78
N VAL A 289 27.93 13.97 -27.77
CA VAL A 289 27.86 14.43 -26.38
C VAL A 289 28.51 15.81 -26.27
N GLU A 290 29.68 16.04 -26.86
CA GLU A 290 30.31 17.36 -26.90
C GLU A 290 29.49 18.37 -27.72
N GLU A 291 28.86 17.97 -28.83
CA GLU A 291 27.91 18.77 -29.61
C GLU A 291 26.69 19.11 -28.76
N LEU A 292 26.11 18.15 -28.05
CA LEU A 292 24.96 18.37 -27.18
C LEU A 292 25.32 19.19 -25.94
N GLU A 293 26.50 19.02 -25.37
CA GLU A 293 27.00 19.83 -24.26
C GLU A 293 27.30 21.27 -24.69
N THR A 294 27.86 21.46 -25.89
CA THR A 294 28.09 22.80 -26.45
C THR A 294 26.77 23.45 -26.84
N ARG A 295 25.79 22.69 -27.32
CA ARG A 295 24.44 23.17 -27.60
C ARG A 295 23.66 23.49 -26.33
N CYS A 296 23.78 22.67 -25.28
CA CYS A 296 23.26 22.96 -23.95
C CYS A 296 23.92 24.22 -23.37
N ARG A 297 25.25 24.34 -23.42
CA ARG A 297 25.96 25.55 -23.00
C ARG A 297 25.55 26.78 -23.81
N SER A 298 25.38 26.64 -25.11
CA SER A 298 24.90 27.72 -25.98
C SER A 298 23.45 28.11 -25.66
N LEU A 299 22.56 27.14 -25.42
CA LEU A 299 21.18 27.40 -25.05
C LEU A 299 21.11 28.02 -23.66
N THR A 300 21.90 27.57 -22.69
CA THR A 300 22.03 28.20 -21.37
C THR A 300 22.49 29.64 -21.50
N ARG A 301 23.51 29.91 -22.33
CA ARG A 301 23.99 31.27 -22.60
C ARG A 301 22.94 32.14 -23.28
N GLN A 302 22.18 31.61 -24.24
CA GLN A 302 21.06 32.32 -24.87
C GLN A 302 19.93 32.60 -23.88
N LEU A 303 19.69 31.70 -22.92
CA LEU A 303 18.69 31.86 -21.87
C LEU A 303 19.14 32.90 -20.82
N GLU A 304 20.43 32.95 -20.50
CA GLU A 304 21.04 34.00 -19.66
C GLU A 304 21.06 35.36 -20.37
N GLU A 305 21.38 35.41 -21.66
CA GLU A 305 21.31 36.63 -22.48
C GLU A 305 19.87 37.12 -22.61
N ALA A 306 18.91 36.22 -22.83
CA ALA A 306 17.48 36.55 -22.85
C ALA A 306 16.99 37.07 -21.49
N ARG A 307 17.37 36.41 -20.38
CA ARG A 307 17.05 36.88 -19.02
C ARG A 307 17.67 38.23 -18.70
N SER A 308 18.92 38.46 -19.11
CA SER A 308 19.58 39.75 -18.94
C SER A 308 18.90 40.84 -19.77
N SER A 309 18.48 40.53 -20.99
CA SER A 309 17.70 41.47 -21.82
C SER A 309 16.31 41.74 -21.25
N GLU A 310 15.66 40.74 -20.65
CA GLU A 310 14.36 40.89 -19.98
C GLU A 310 14.51 41.75 -18.72
N GLU A 311 15.54 41.53 -17.90
CA GLU A 311 15.85 42.38 -16.75
C GLU A 311 16.14 43.83 -17.18
N GLN A 312 16.90 44.03 -18.27
CA GLN A 312 17.14 45.36 -18.84
C GLN A 312 15.83 46.01 -19.29
N HIS A 313 14.98 45.30 -20.03
CA HIS A 313 13.67 45.82 -20.44
C HIS A 313 12.75 46.09 -19.25
N GLN A 314 12.77 45.27 -18.19
CA GLN A 314 12.02 45.55 -16.97
C GLN A 314 12.55 46.80 -16.24
N THR A 315 13.86 47.03 -16.22
CA THR A 315 14.42 48.27 -15.64
C THR A 315 14.12 49.50 -16.49
N GLU A 316 14.10 49.38 -17.82
CA GLU A 316 13.69 50.45 -18.74
C GLU A 316 12.19 50.74 -18.62
N LEU A 317 11.36 49.70 -18.47
CA LEU A 317 9.92 49.84 -18.26
C LEU A 317 9.63 50.56 -16.94
N ARG A 318 10.31 50.18 -15.84
CA ARG A 318 10.18 50.88 -14.56
C ARG A 318 10.63 52.34 -14.65
N ARG A 319 11.70 52.64 -15.38
CA ARG A 319 12.13 54.03 -15.63
C ARG A 319 11.11 54.81 -16.47
N LEU A 320 10.48 54.19 -17.46
CA LEU A 320 9.42 54.80 -18.26
C LEU A 320 8.14 55.01 -17.44
N GLU A 321 7.77 54.06 -16.59
CA GLU A 321 6.66 54.18 -15.64
C GLU A 321 6.90 55.30 -14.63
N GLU A 322 8.12 55.39 -14.08
CA GLU A 322 8.54 56.51 -13.22
C GLU A 322 8.51 57.85 -13.97
N SER A 323 8.93 57.88 -15.24
CA SER A 323 8.87 59.09 -16.07
C SER A 323 7.45 59.49 -16.45
N ILE A 324 6.54 58.54 -16.68
CA ILE A 324 5.12 58.80 -16.96
C ILE A 324 4.43 59.28 -15.69
N SER A 325 4.68 58.63 -14.56
CA SER A 325 4.19 59.05 -13.24
C SER A 325 4.68 60.46 -12.88
N HIS A 326 5.97 60.75 -13.13
CA HIS A 326 6.52 62.10 -12.97
C HIS A 326 5.89 63.11 -13.94
N GLY A 327 5.67 62.73 -15.20
CA GLY A 327 4.97 63.55 -16.19
C GLY A 327 3.50 63.82 -15.84
N ASP A 328 2.79 62.85 -15.27
CA ASP A 328 1.42 63.00 -14.79
C ASP A 328 1.35 63.85 -13.52
N ALA A 329 2.32 63.71 -12.61
CA ALA A 329 2.46 64.58 -11.45
C ALA A 329 2.74 66.04 -11.88
N LEU A 330 3.60 66.25 -12.89
CA LEU A 330 3.91 67.59 -13.41
C LEU A 330 2.70 68.20 -14.13
N ARG A 331 1.96 67.41 -14.92
CA ARG A 331 0.70 67.83 -15.57
C ARG A 331 -0.40 68.13 -14.55
N ALA A 332 -0.48 67.37 -13.45
CA ALA A 332 -1.40 67.65 -12.36
C ALA A 332 -1.01 68.94 -11.61
N CYS A 333 0.29 69.20 -11.42
CA CYS A 333 0.79 70.44 -10.83
C CYS A 333 0.51 71.65 -11.72
N GLN A 334 0.77 71.55 -13.03
CA GLN A 334 0.45 72.60 -14.01
C GLN A 334 -1.05 72.89 -14.08
N ARG A 335 -1.91 71.85 -14.07
CA ARG A 335 -3.37 72.04 -14.02
C ARG A 335 -3.84 72.67 -12.70
N ALA A 336 -3.13 72.43 -11.59
CA ALA A 336 -3.41 73.07 -10.31
C ALA A 336 -2.97 74.54 -10.29
N GLU A 337 -1.84 74.86 -10.92
CA GLU A 337 -1.37 76.25 -11.10
C GLU A 337 -2.24 77.03 -12.08
N GLU A 338 -2.66 76.45 -13.20
CA GLU A 338 -3.62 77.04 -14.15
C GLU A 338 -4.98 77.29 -13.48
N LYS A 339 -5.48 76.36 -12.65
CA LYS A 339 -6.69 76.58 -11.85
C LYS A 339 -6.51 77.71 -10.83
N ARG A 340 -5.35 77.81 -10.17
CA ARG A 340 -5.04 78.94 -9.27
C ARG A 340 -4.95 80.27 -10.03
N TYR A 341 -4.38 80.28 -11.24
CA TYR A 341 -4.32 81.47 -12.08
C TYR A 341 -5.73 81.88 -12.57
N GLN A 342 -6.56 80.92 -12.95
CA GLN A 342 -7.96 81.16 -13.33
C GLN A 342 -8.80 81.65 -12.15
N GLU A 343 -8.59 81.11 -10.95
CA GLU A 343 -9.23 81.60 -9.72
C GLU A 343 -8.78 83.01 -9.35
N LEU A 344 -7.49 83.34 -9.53
CA LEU A 344 -6.97 84.70 -9.33
C LEU A 344 -7.47 85.68 -10.39
N GLU A 345 -7.59 85.27 -11.65
CA GLU A 345 -8.21 86.07 -12.71
C GLU A 345 -9.70 86.28 -12.44
N ASN A 346 -10.43 85.25 -12.01
CA ASN A 346 -11.84 85.37 -11.66
C ASN A 346 -12.03 86.28 -10.44
N LYS A 347 -11.14 86.20 -9.44
CA LYS A 347 -11.13 87.13 -8.29
C LYS A 347 -10.76 88.54 -8.71
N ALA A 348 -9.78 88.73 -9.59
CA ALA A 348 -9.43 90.05 -10.11
C ALA A 348 -10.54 90.65 -10.98
N ALA A 349 -11.24 89.83 -11.77
CA ALA A 349 -12.40 90.24 -12.56
C ALA A 349 -13.60 90.57 -11.67
N ALA A 350 -13.83 89.81 -10.59
CA ALA A 350 -14.83 90.11 -9.58
C ALA A 350 -14.53 91.44 -8.87
N LEU A 351 -13.29 91.64 -8.41
CA LEU A 351 -12.86 92.90 -7.79
C LEU A 351 -12.91 94.09 -8.75
N ARG A 352 -12.60 93.90 -10.05
CA ARG A 352 -12.77 94.95 -11.07
C ARG A 352 -14.25 95.30 -11.28
N ARG A 353 -15.13 94.30 -11.38
CA ARG A 353 -16.58 94.53 -11.47
C ARG A 353 -17.12 95.22 -10.22
N GLU A 354 -16.64 94.84 -9.05
CA GLU A 354 -17.02 95.45 -7.78
C GLU A 354 -16.51 96.89 -7.70
N LEU A 355 -15.29 97.17 -8.16
CA LEU A 355 -14.73 98.52 -8.22
C LEU A 355 -15.44 99.39 -9.27
N ASP A 356 -15.87 98.82 -10.39
CA ASP A 356 -16.69 99.52 -11.39
C ASP A 356 -18.11 99.76 -10.89
N LEU A 357 -18.72 98.81 -10.16
CA LEU A 357 -19.98 99.01 -9.46
C LEU A 357 -19.85 100.07 -8.38
N GLN A 358 -18.75 100.11 -7.63
CA GLN A 358 -18.46 101.17 -6.65
C GLN A 358 -18.22 102.50 -7.35
N ARG A 359 -17.58 102.55 -8.53
CA ARG A 359 -17.41 103.79 -9.32
C ARG A 359 -18.73 104.28 -9.91
N VAL A 360 -19.58 103.38 -10.41
CA VAL A 360 -20.93 103.69 -10.86
C VAL A 360 -21.78 104.13 -9.67
N SER A 361 -21.64 103.49 -8.51
CA SER A 361 -22.30 103.89 -7.28
C SER A 361 -21.83 105.27 -6.81
N VAL A 362 -20.53 105.57 -6.85
CA VAL A 362 -19.98 106.88 -6.50
C VAL A 362 -20.42 107.96 -7.50
N ARG A 363 -20.50 107.65 -8.80
CA ARG A 363 -21.07 108.56 -9.81
C ARG A 363 -22.56 108.77 -9.59
N GLN A 364 -23.32 107.70 -9.35
CA GLN A 364 -24.73 107.77 -8.98
C GLN A 364 -24.93 108.51 -7.66
N HIS A 365 -24.01 108.42 -6.70
CA HIS A 365 -24.06 109.16 -5.45
C HIS A 365 -23.68 110.62 -5.66
N LYS A 366 -22.75 110.93 -6.56
CA LYS A 366 -22.41 112.30 -6.96
C LYS A 366 -23.58 112.96 -7.72
N ASP A 367 -24.18 112.23 -8.66
CA ASP A 367 -25.37 112.64 -9.40
C ASP A 367 -26.58 112.73 -8.46
N LYS A 368 -26.74 111.79 -7.50
CA LYS A 368 -27.75 111.89 -6.44
C LYS A 368 -27.49 113.06 -5.51
N VAL A 369 -26.24 113.43 -5.22
CA VAL A 369 -25.93 114.60 -4.38
C VAL A 369 -26.23 115.89 -5.15
N GLN A 370 -25.93 115.96 -6.46
CA GLN A 370 -26.36 117.08 -7.32
C GLN A 370 -27.87 117.14 -7.45
N GLN A 371 -28.51 116.01 -7.73
CA GLN A 371 -29.98 115.88 -7.77
C GLN A 371 -30.60 116.20 -6.42
N LEU A 372 -29.97 115.86 -5.28
CA LEU A 372 -30.44 116.20 -3.93
C LEU A 372 -30.23 117.67 -3.59
N HIS A 373 -29.20 118.34 -4.13
CA HIS A 373 -29.06 119.80 -4.01
C HIS A 373 -30.12 120.52 -4.85
N GLU A 374 -30.40 120.04 -6.07
CA GLU A 374 -31.50 120.55 -6.92
C GLU A 374 -32.87 120.18 -6.35
N LEU A 375 -33.03 118.99 -5.75
CA LEU A 375 -34.24 118.54 -5.04
C LEU A 375 -34.41 119.22 -3.70
N LEU A 376 -33.37 119.68 -3.01
CA LEU A 376 -33.52 120.48 -1.79
C LEU A 376 -33.96 121.90 -2.14
N ALA A 377 -33.38 122.50 -3.17
CA ALA A 377 -33.82 123.79 -3.68
C ALA A 377 -35.26 123.73 -4.22
N SER A 378 -35.61 122.68 -4.96
CA SER A 378 -36.99 122.47 -5.44
C SER A 378 -37.92 122.03 -4.32
N ARG A 379 -37.48 121.20 -3.35
CA ARG A 379 -38.27 120.83 -2.17
C ARG A 379 -38.49 121.99 -1.24
N GLU A 380 -37.58 122.93 -1.03
CA GLU A 380 -37.86 124.10 -0.19
C GLU A 380 -38.93 125.00 -0.82
N GLN A 381 -38.94 125.08 -2.15
CA GLN A 381 -39.96 125.78 -2.93
C GLN A 381 -41.29 125.01 -2.96
N GLU A 382 -41.23 123.68 -3.04
CA GLU A 382 -42.36 122.77 -3.04
C GLU A 382 -42.94 122.57 -1.63
N HIS A 383 -42.16 122.62 -0.55
CA HIS A 383 -42.62 122.54 0.85
C HIS A 383 -43.40 123.81 1.22
N ARG A 384 -43.02 124.96 0.65
CA ARG A 384 -43.81 126.20 0.73
C ARG A 384 -45.15 126.09 0.00
N ARG A 385 -45.22 125.36 -1.13
CA ARG A 385 -46.48 125.04 -1.85
C ARG A 385 -47.29 123.90 -1.22
N GLN A 386 -46.64 122.88 -0.65
CA GLN A 386 -47.28 121.70 -0.05
C GLN A 386 -47.88 122.01 1.33
N LEU A 387 -47.37 123.03 2.03
CA LEU A 387 -48.05 123.61 3.19
C LEU A 387 -49.41 124.24 2.81
N GLU A 388 -49.58 124.69 1.57
CA GLU A 388 -50.86 125.23 1.07
C GLU A 388 -51.83 124.15 0.55
N LEU A 389 -51.40 122.88 0.36
CA LEU A 389 -52.17 121.82 -0.32
C LEU A 389 -52.33 120.50 0.45
N ARG A 390 -51.97 120.40 1.74
CA ARG A 390 -52.07 119.13 2.48
C ARG A 390 -53.52 118.65 2.68
N LEU A 391 -53.79 117.41 2.24
CA LEU A 391 -54.99 116.64 2.56
C LEU A 391 -55.05 116.30 4.05
N GLN A 392 -56.23 116.48 4.64
CA GLN A 392 -56.51 116.25 6.06
C GLN A 392 -56.52 114.74 6.39
N PRO A 393 -55.90 114.29 7.51
CA PRO A 393 -56.04 112.91 7.99
C PRO A 393 -57.51 112.56 8.20
N GLY A 394 -58.01 111.54 7.47
CA GLY A 394 -59.40 111.08 7.53
C GLY A 394 -60.28 111.44 6.31
N GLY A 395 -59.74 112.16 5.33
CA GLY A 395 -60.41 112.44 4.04
C GLY A 395 -60.69 111.16 3.21
N ALA A 396 -61.63 111.24 2.27
CA ALA A 396 -62.01 110.12 1.41
C ALA A 396 -60.81 109.57 0.61
N ASP A 397 -60.01 110.47 0.04
CA ASP A 397 -58.84 110.13 -0.78
C ASP A 397 -57.75 109.39 0.01
N PHE A 398 -57.59 109.70 1.31
CA PHE A 398 -56.67 108.99 2.19
C PHE A 398 -57.18 107.57 2.50
N ARG A 399 -58.49 107.41 2.73
CA ARG A 399 -59.09 106.08 2.98
C ARG A 399 -59.02 105.18 1.75
N GLU A 400 -59.19 105.72 0.55
CA GLU A 400 -59.09 104.96 -0.69
C GLU A 400 -57.65 104.48 -0.96
N ALA A 401 -56.65 105.36 -0.75
CA ALA A 401 -55.24 104.98 -0.88
C ALA A 401 -54.84 103.89 0.13
N VAL A 402 -55.29 103.99 1.39
CA VAL A 402 -55.06 102.96 2.41
C VAL A 402 -55.76 101.65 2.04
N ALA A 403 -57.01 101.69 1.57
CA ALA A 403 -57.74 100.48 1.15
C ALA A 403 -57.05 99.75 -0.01
N LYS A 404 -56.51 100.50 -0.97
CA LYS A 404 -55.79 99.93 -2.12
C LYS A 404 -54.50 99.20 -1.69
N GLU A 405 -53.75 99.76 -0.75
CA GLU A 405 -52.55 99.09 -0.24
C GLU A 405 -52.86 97.91 0.68
N VAL A 406 -53.90 98.00 1.50
CA VAL A 406 -54.38 96.86 2.29
C VAL A 406 -54.75 95.70 1.35
N ALA A 407 -55.49 95.96 0.27
CA ALA A 407 -55.85 94.93 -0.71
C ALA A 407 -54.61 94.32 -1.40
N ALA A 408 -53.61 95.13 -1.75
CA ALA A 408 -52.38 94.64 -2.36
C ALA A 408 -51.57 93.74 -1.39
N VAL A 409 -51.54 94.09 -0.10
CA VAL A 409 -50.89 93.30 0.96
C VAL A 409 -51.65 92.00 1.22
N GLU A 410 -52.99 92.03 1.25
CA GLU A 410 -53.82 90.83 1.41
C GLU A 410 -53.60 89.81 0.28
N VAL A 411 -53.48 90.27 -0.97
CA VAL A 411 -53.18 89.39 -2.12
C VAL A 411 -51.81 88.72 -1.96
N LYS A 412 -50.78 89.48 -1.55
CA LYS A 412 -49.44 88.93 -1.28
C LYS A 412 -49.46 87.91 -0.14
N HIS A 413 -50.20 88.17 0.94
CA HIS A 413 -50.35 87.22 2.03
C HIS A 413 -51.08 85.94 1.61
N LYS A 414 -52.13 86.05 0.78
CA LYS A 414 -52.83 84.88 0.23
C LYS A 414 -51.91 84.03 -0.65
N GLN A 415 -51.08 84.65 -1.49
CA GLN A 415 -50.07 83.92 -2.28
C GLN A 415 -49.03 83.23 -1.40
N ARG A 416 -48.50 83.93 -0.38
CA ARG A 416 -47.52 83.36 0.56
C ARG A 416 -48.10 82.19 1.37
N ALA A 417 -49.37 82.29 1.77
CA ALA A 417 -50.08 81.22 2.47
C ALA A 417 -50.26 80.00 1.55
N ALA A 418 -50.62 80.21 0.29
CA ALA A 418 -50.74 79.13 -0.70
C ALA A 418 -49.39 78.42 -0.93
N GLU A 419 -48.30 79.16 -1.11
CA GLU A 419 -46.94 78.59 -1.26
C GLU A 419 -46.51 77.76 -0.03
N LEU A 420 -46.79 78.24 1.18
CA LEU A 420 -46.49 77.51 2.41
C LEU A 420 -47.35 76.25 2.54
N GLN A 421 -48.60 76.30 2.11
CA GLN A 421 -49.51 75.16 2.15
C GLN A 421 -49.13 74.09 1.12
N GLU A 422 -48.66 74.49 -0.05
CA GLU A 422 -48.08 73.59 -1.05
C GLU A 422 -46.82 72.89 -0.50
N LYS A 423 -45.88 73.65 0.07
CA LYS A 423 -44.66 73.10 0.72
C LYS A 423 -44.99 72.15 1.87
N LEU A 424 -46.00 72.47 2.68
CA LEU A 424 -46.49 71.57 3.73
C LEU A 424 -47.09 70.28 3.14
N SER A 425 -47.81 70.38 2.01
CA SER A 425 -48.37 69.21 1.33
C SER A 425 -47.28 68.31 0.76
N ASP A 426 -46.24 68.89 0.18
CA ASP A 426 -45.12 68.14 -0.39
C ASP A 426 -44.25 67.53 0.70
N GLY A 427 -43.98 68.25 1.79
CA GLY A 427 -43.31 67.69 2.96
C GLY A 427 -44.09 66.53 3.58
N ARG A 428 -45.42 66.60 3.64
CA ARG A 428 -46.27 65.48 4.09
C ARG A 428 -46.19 64.27 3.17
N LYS A 429 -46.17 64.47 1.85
CA LYS A 429 -46.00 63.37 0.88
C LYS A 429 -44.63 62.71 1.00
N GLN A 430 -43.57 63.50 1.14
CA GLN A 430 -42.21 62.99 1.34
C GLN A 430 -42.09 62.21 2.65
N TYR A 431 -42.70 62.71 3.73
CA TYR A 431 -42.73 62.01 5.01
C TYR A 431 -43.51 60.68 4.94
N ALA A 432 -44.66 60.66 4.26
CA ALA A 432 -45.43 59.43 4.03
C ALA A 432 -44.64 58.40 3.20
N ALA A 433 -43.94 58.84 2.15
CA ALA A 433 -43.08 57.96 1.36
C ALA A 433 -41.95 57.37 2.21
N LEU A 434 -41.34 58.17 3.09
CA LEU A 434 -40.32 57.69 4.03
C LEU A 434 -40.90 56.65 5.02
N GLU A 435 -42.10 56.89 5.55
CA GLU A 435 -42.77 55.92 6.43
C GLU A 435 -43.07 54.60 5.72
N ASP A 436 -43.48 54.64 4.45
CA ASP A 436 -43.70 53.44 3.65
C ASP A 436 -42.38 52.68 3.38
N GLU A 437 -41.29 53.39 3.10
CA GLU A 437 -39.95 52.80 2.98
C GLU A 437 -39.50 52.13 4.29
N PHE A 438 -39.71 52.78 5.44
CA PHE A 438 -39.40 52.20 6.76
C PHE A 438 -40.24 50.96 7.05
N ARG A 439 -41.53 50.96 6.72
CA ARG A 439 -42.41 49.79 6.88
C ARG A 439 -41.96 48.64 5.99
N MET A 440 -41.58 48.92 4.76
CA MET A 440 -41.05 47.91 3.83
C MET A 440 -39.75 47.32 4.36
N ALA A 441 -38.83 48.15 4.86
CA ALA A 441 -37.59 47.69 5.47
C ALA A 441 -37.84 46.79 6.70
N LEU A 442 -38.77 47.18 7.59
CA LEU A 442 -39.17 46.35 8.73
C LEU A 442 -39.80 45.02 8.31
N THR A 443 -40.58 45.01 7.23
CA THR A 443 -41.20 43.78 6.71
C THR A 443 -40.14 42.84 6.13
N ILE A 444 -39.18 43.38 5.38
CA ILE A 444 -38.05 42.62 4.85
C ILE A 444 -37.21 42.05 6.00
N GLU A 445 -36.91 42.85 7.02
CA GLU A 445 -36.10 42.40 8.14
C GLU A 445 -36.83 41.34 8.97
N ALA A 446 -38.13 41.49 9.22
CA ALA A 446 -38.94 40.46 9.85
C ALA A 446 -38.93 39.14 9.06
N ALA A 447 -39.04 39.20 7.72
CA ALA A 447 -38.95 38.01 6.88
C ALA A 447 -37.57 37.32 7.00
N ARG A 448 -36.48 38.10 6.98
CA ARG A 448 -35.11 37.56 7.16
C ARG A 448 -34.92 36.92 8.53
N PHE A 449 -35.44 37.52 9.59
CA PHE A 449 -35.42 36.91 10.93
C PHE A 449 -36.18 35.58 10.96
N THR A 450 -37.30 35.49 10.25
CA THR A 450 -38.10 34.27 10.19
C THR A 450 -37.32 33.16 9.45
N GLU A 451 -36.69 33.48 8.32
CA GLU A 451 -35.85 32.55 7.56
C GLU A 451 -34.64 32.06 8.38
N VAL A 452 -33.94 32.96 9.07
CA VAL A 452 -32.81 32.59 9.96
C VAL A 452 -33.29 31.70 11.10
N LYS A 453 -34.46 31.98 11.67
CA LYS A 453 -35.06 31.15 12.72
C LYS A 453 -35.38 29.75 12.21
N GLU A 454 -36.00 29.61 11.04
CA GLU A 454 -36.30 28.32 10.43
C GLU A 454 -35.05 27.50 10.15
N VAL A 455 -33.98 28.14 9.66
CA VAL A 455 -32.67 27.48 9.46
C VAL A 455 -32.07 27.02 10.80
N CYS A 456 -32.11 27.85 11.84
CA CYS A 456 -31.64 27.47 13.18
C CYS A 456 -32.43 26.29 13.76
N ASP A 457 -33.76 26.31 13.61
CA ASP A 457 -34.64 25.23 14.07
C ASP A 457 -34.36 23.92 13.30
N HIS A 458 -34.12 24.01 11.98
CA HIS A 458 -33.73 22.88 11.14
C HIS A 458 -32.40 22.27 11.56
N VAL A 459 -31.35 23.10 11.72
CA VAL A 459 -30.02 22.65 12.19
C VAL A 459 -30.12 22.01 13.59
N THR A 460 -30.98 22.55 14.45
CA THR A 460 -31.22 21.99 15.78
C THR A 460 -31.85 20.59 15.69
N SER A 461 -32.80 20.39 14.76
CA SER A 461 -33.41 19.08 14.50
C SER A 461 -32.40 18.07 13.95
N GLU A 462 -31.59 18.46 12.96
CA GLU A 462 -30.53 17.61 12.41
C GLU A 462 -29.51 17.21 13.48
N LEU A 463 -29.15 18.13 14.38
CA LEU A 463 -28.24 17.86 15.48
C LEU A 463 -28.83 16.85 16.48
N MET A 464 -30.15 16.88 16.71
CA MET A 464 -30.83 15.87 17.53
C MET A 464 -30.81 14.48 16.88
N GLU A 465 -31.04 14.39 15.57
CA GLU A 465 -30.95 13.13 14.82
C GLU A 465 -29.53 12.55 14.81
N LEU A 466 -28.52 13.41 14.61
CA LEU A 466 -27.11 13.03 14.68
C LEU A 466 -26.72 12.54 16.08
N LYS A 467 -27.25 13.16 17.15
CA LYS A 467 -27.07 12.66 18.52
C LYS A 467 -27.71 11.29 18.72
N ALA A 468 -28.92 11.07 18.19
CA ALA A 468 -29.61 9.78 18.31
C ALA A 468 -28.85 8.66 17.58
N THR A 469 -28.36 8.93 16.37
CA THR A 469 -27.55 7.97 15.59
C THR A 469 -26.21 7.68 16.26
N LEU A 470 -25.55 8.68 16.85
CA LEU A 470 -24.33 8.49 17.63
C LEU A 470 -24.54 7.54 18.83
N VAL A 471 -25.63 7.74 19.58
CA VAL A 471 -25.97 6.85 20.72
C VAL A 471 -26.22 5.42 20.24
N GLN A 472 -26.94 5.23 19.12
CA GLN A 472 -27.12 3.89 18.55
C GLN A 472 -25.80 3.25 18.12
N SER A 473 -24.90 4.03 17.51
CA SER A 473 -23.59 3.54 17.10
C SER A 473 -22.74 3.08 18.29
N GLN A 474 -22.68 3.90 19.35
CA GLN A 474 -21.99 3.54 20.60
C GLN A 474 -22.57 2.28 21.25
N GLN A 475 -23.87 2.06 21.14
CA GLN A 475 -24.51 0.87 21.69
C GLN A 475 -24.21 -0.38 20.86
N ARG A 476 -24.07 -0.26 19.54
CA ARG A 476 -23.57 -1.34 18.67
C ARG A 476 -22.11 -1.66 18.95
N GLU A 477 -21.28 -0.64 19.15
CA GLU A 477 -19.86 -0.80 19.52
C GLU A 477 -19.70 -1.56 20.83
N LYS A 478 -20.48 -1.21 21.87
CA LYS A 478 -20.50 -1.95 23.15
C LYS A 478 -20.88 -3.42 22.99
N LYS A 479 -21.89 -3.73 22.15
CA LYS A 479 -22.30 -5.11 21.84
C LYS A 479 -21.24 -5.86 21.04
N SER A 480 -20.56 -5.18 20.11
CA SER A 480 -19.44 -5.77 19.36
C SER A 480 -18.26 -6.08 20.29
N ALA A 481 -17.92 -5.16 21.19
CA ALA A 481 -16.86 -5.36 22.17
C ALA A 481 -17.13 -6.55 23.10
N SER A 482 -18.38 -6.72 23.59
CA SER A 482 -18.74 -7.90 24.40
C SER A 482 -18.61 -9.20 23.60
N LEU A 483 -19.05 -9.21 22.34
CA LEU A 483 -18.95 -10.38 21.47
C LEU A 483 -17.49 -10.75 21.18
N VAL A 484 -16.63 -9.76 20.95
CA VAL A 484 -15.18 -9.96 20.78
C VAL A 484 -14.57 -10.54 22.06
N GLN A 485 -15.00 -10.08 23.23
CA GLN A 485 -14.54 -10.61 24.52
C GLN A 485 -14.94 -12.07 24.71
N GLU A 486 -16.19 -12.43 24.37
CA GLU A 486 -16.68 -13.82 24.41
C GLU A 486 -15.95 -14.73 23.42
N LEU A 487 -15.75 -14.28 22.18
CA LEU A 487 -14.98 -15.01 21.17
C LEU A 487 -13.53 -15.20 21.60
N THR A 488 -12.91 -14.18 22.19
CA THR A 488 -11.53 -14.27 22.70
C THR A 488 -11.42 -15.28 23.85
N ALA A 489 -12.41 -15.32 24.75
CA ALA A 489 -12.47 -16.31 25.82
C ALA A 489 -12.62 -17.73 25.26
N MET A 490 -13.52 -17.93 24.28
CA MET A 490 -13.72 -19.22 23.62
C MET A 490 -12.47 -19.70 22.89
N VAL A 491 -11.78 -18.81 22.15
CA VAL A 491 -10.51 -19.13 21.47
C VAL A 491 -9.44 -19.54 22.49
N LYS A 492 -9.37 -18.86 23.64
CA LYS A 492 -8.43 -19.20 24.71
C LYS A 492 -8.74 -20.58 25.32
N GLU A 493 -10.00 -20.90 25.53
CA GLU A 493 -10.45 -22.21 26.01
C GLU A 493 -10.13 -23.32 25.01
N GLN A 494 -10.44 -23.12 23.72
CA GLN A 494 -10.12 -24.07 22.66
C GLN A 494 -8.60 -24.30 22.55
N LYS A 495 -7.80 -23.25 22.66
CA LYS A 495 -6.33 -23.36 22.66
C LYS A 495 -5.80 -24.17 23.85
N SER A 496 -6.41 -24.03 25.04
CA SER A 496 -6.10 -24.86 26.20
C SER A 496 -6.42 -26.32 25.95
N ARG A 497 -7.62 -26.60 25.42
CA ARG A 497 -8.10 -27.96 25.13
C ARG A 497 -7.26 -28.66 24.06
N ILE A 498 -6.84 -27.95 23.02
CA ILE A 498 -5.90 -28.46 22.01
C ILE A 498 -4.55 -28.78 22.66
N SER A 499 -4.04 -27.91 23.54
CA SER A 499 -2.75 -28.14 24.22
C SER A 499 -2.78 -29.38 25.12
N GLU A 500 -3.89 -29.59 25.83
CA GLU A 500 -4.12 -30.80 26.64
C GLU A 500 -4.20 -32.06 25.79
N LEU A 501 -4.94 -32.03 24.68
CA LEU A 501 -5.03 -33.15 23.74
C LEU A 501 -3.67 -33.49 23.12
N VAL A 502 -2.89 -32.49 22.74
CA VAL A 502 -1.52 -32.68 22.22
C VAL A 502 -0.62 -33.31 23.28
N LYS A 503 -0.73 -32.89 24.55
CA LYS A 503 0.02 -33.49 25.65
C LYS A 503 -0.37 -34.95 25.85
N ALA A 504 -1.67 -35.25 25.96
CA ALA A 504 -2.17 -36.62 26.11
C ALA A 504 -1.73 -37.54 24.96
N LYS A 505 -1.74 -37.05 23.72
CA LYS A 505 -1.26 -37.81 22.55
C LYS A 505 0.25 -38.05 22.60
N LYS A 506 1.04 -37.06 23.04
CA LYS A 506 2.50 -37.24 23.24
C LYS A 506 2.78 -38.32 24.27
N ASP A 507 2.08 -38.29 25.40
CA ASP A 507 2.24 -39.26 26.49
C ASP A 507 1.88 -40.68 26.01
N ALA A 508 0.77 -40.83 25.27
CA ALA A 508 0.39 -42.11 24.67
C ALA A 508 1.42 -42.65 23.66
N VAL A 509 2.01 -41.77 22.84
CA VAL A 509 3.09 -42.14 21.90
C VAL A 509 4.35 -42.58 22.66
N THR A 510 4.68 -41.94 23.77
CA THR A 510 5.84 -42.36 24.59
C THR A 510 5.62 -43.73 25.21
N ASP A 511 4.41 -44.03 25.68
CA ASP A 511 4.08 -45.36 26.23
C ASP A 511 4.14 -46.45 25.16
N LEU A 512 3.59 -46.19 23.97
CA LEU A 512 3.68 -47.12 22.83
C LEU A 512 5.13 -47.38 22.42
N ARG A 513 5.98 -46.34 22.39
CA ARG A 513 7.42 -46.51 22.10
C ARG A 513 8.14 -47.34 23.16
N ASN A 514 7.79 -47.16 24.44
CA ASN A 514 8.36 -47.96 25.52
C ASN A 514 7.96 -49.43 25.40
N ARG A 515 6.68 -49.69 25.08
CA ARG A 515 6.16 -51.04 24.89
C ARG A 515 6.77 -51.72 23.66
N LEU A 516 6.96 -50.99 22.57
CA LEU A 516 7.62 -51.47 21.37
C LEU A 516 9.09 -51.85 21.65
N ARG A 517 9.84 -51.00 22.37
CA ARG A 517 11.20 -51.33 22.81
C ARG A 517 11.27 -52.58 23.71
N SER A 518 10.28 -52.79 24.58
CA SER A 518 10.20 -54.01 25.39
C SER A 518 9.99 -55.25 24.52
N LEU A 519 9.05 -55.19 23.58
CA LEU A 519 8.76 -56.28 22.65
C LEU A 519 9.95 -56.58 21.72
N GLU A 520 10.64 -55.55 21.23
CA GLU A 520 11.88 -55.73 20.46
C GLU A 520 12.95 -56.46 21.27
N GLY A 521 13.09 -56.13 22.57
CA GLY A 521 13.97 -56.84 23.49
C GLY A 521 13.62 -58.32 23.65
N GLU A 522 12.33 -58.63 23.83
CA GLU A 522 11.83 -60.01 23.94
C GLU A 522 12.04 -60.81 22.65
N VAL A 523 11.84 -60.18 21.48
CA VAL A 523 12.08 -60.79 20.17
C VAL A 523 13.57 -61.09 19.98
N GLU A 524 14.45 -60.15 20.33
CA GLU A 524 15.90 -60.35 20.21
C GLU A 524 16.39 -61.46 21.16
N GLN A 525 15.82 -61.54 22.37
CA GLN A 525 16.08 -62.64 23.30
C GLN A 525 15.60 -63.98 22.74
N SER A 526 14.40 -64.03 22.15
CA SER A 526 13.86 -65.23 21.49
C SER A 526 14.72 -65.66 20.31
N ARG A 527 15.26 -64.71 19.53
CA ARG A 527 16.19 -64.97 18.44
C ARG A 527 17.50 -65.59 18.93
N ARG A 528 18.06 -65.08 20.04
CA ARG A 528 19.26 -65.68 20.68
C ARG A 528 19.01 -67.11 21.15
N LEU A 529 17.86 -67.36 21.79
CA LEU A 529 17.46 -68.71 22.20
C LEU A 529 17.27 -69.64 20.99
N GLY A 530 16.72 -69.13 19.88
CA GLY A 530 16.60 -69.86 18.62
C GLY A 530 17.94 -70.30 18.04
N LEU A 531 18.93 -69.38 18.02
CA LEU A 531 20.29 -69.70 17.59
C LEU A 531 20.97 -70.75 18.49
N GLN A 532 20.77 -70.66 19.81
CA GLN A 532 21.27 -71.69 20.75
C GLN A 532 20.64 -73.06 20.48
N LEU A 533 19.33 -73.10 20.19
CA LEU A 533 18.63 -74.32 19.81
C LEU A 533 19.18 -74.95 18.52
N GLU A 534 19.55 -74.15 17.53
CA GLU A 534 20.17 -74.66 16.30
C GLU A 534 21.55 -75.28 16.54
N VAL A 535 22.37 -74.65 17.40
CA VAL A 535 23.67 -75.21 17.81
C VAL A 535 23.47 -76.55 18.50
N LEU A 536 22.55 -76.63 19.46
CA LEU A 536 22.22 -77.88 20.15
C LEU A 536 21.67 -78.96 19.21
N LYS A 537 20.90 -78.59 18.16
CA LYS A 537 20.46 -79.53 17.13
C LYS A 537 21.63 -80.10 16.32
N LYS A 538 22.62 -79.27 15.96
CA LYS A 538 23.84 -79.74 15.26
C LYS A 538 24.67 -80.67 16.15
N ASP A 539 24.81 -80.35 17.43
CA ASP A 539 25.52 -81.21 18.39
C ASP A 539 24.80 -82.55 18.59
N LYS A 540 23.46 -82.54 18.70
CA LYS A 540 22.65 -83.77 18.74
C LYS A 540 22.86 -84.63 17.48
N GLN A 541 22.86 -84.02 16.29
CA GLN A 541 23.10 -84.75 15.04
C GLN A 541 24.50 -85.38 15.01
N ARG A 542 25.52 -84.64 15.46
CA ARG A 542 26.90 -85.14 15.56
C ARG A 542 27.02 -86.31 16.53
N LEU A 543 26.42 -86.20 17.71
CA LEU A 543 26.41 -87.28 18.72
C LEU A 543 25.65 -88.51 18.21
N SER A 544 24.53 -88.31 17.52
CA SER A 544 23.77 -89.40 16.89
C SER A 544 24.62 -90.16 15.87
N ALA A 545 25.35 -89.45 15.00
CA ALA A 545 26.22 -90.08 14.01
C ALA A 545 27.40 -90.84 14.64
N GLN A 546 27.95 -90.35 15.77
CA GLN A 546 28.96 -91.07 16.53
C GLN A 546 28.40 -92.37 17.13
N LEU A 547 27.17 -92.35 17.61
CA LEU A 547 26.50 -93.53 18.16
C LEU A 547 26.28 -94.60 17.08
N THR A 548 25.83 -94.19 15.89
CA THR A 548 25.63 -95.12 14.75
C THR A 548 26.95 -95.75 14.28
N ALA A 549 28.05 -94.99 14.33
CA ALA A 549 29.38 -95.52 14.01
C ALA A 549 29.85 -96.56 15.04
N GLN A 550 29.58 -96.34 16.33
CA GLN A 550 29.89 -97.32 17.38
C GLN A 550 29.05 -98.60 17.27
N GLU A 551 27.77 -98.49 16.89
CA GLU A 551 26.90 -99.65 16.63
C GLU A 551 27.42 -100.51 15.48
N SER A 552 27.92 -99.90 14.40
CA SER A 552 28.53 -100.63 13.27
C SER A 552 29.79 -101.40 13.66
N VAL A 553 30.62 -100.87 14.57
CA VAL A 553 31.80 -101.58 15.10
C VAL A 553 31.38 -102.78 15.93
N ILE A 554 30.34 -102.65 16.75
CA ILE A 554 29.79 -103.74 17.55
C ILE A 554 29.25 -104.86 16.65
N ASP A 555 28.58 -104.53 15.55
CA ASP A 555 28.08 -105.51 14.60
C ASP A 555 29.19 -106.23 13.82
N GLY A 556 30.30 -105.55 13.51
CA GLY A 556 31.50 -106.18 12.96
C GLY A 556 32.10 -107.23 13.90
N LEU A 557 32.23 -106.91 15.20
CA LEU A 557 32.72 -107.85 16.22
C LEU A 557 31.77 -109.03 16.46
N ARG A 558 30.46 -108.85 16.25
CA ARG A 558 29.47 -109.94 16.31
C ARG A 558 29.54 -110.85 15.08
N ALA A 559 29.85 -110.31 13.90
CA ALA A 559 30.04 -111.09 12.68
C ALA A 559 31.29 -111.97 12.75
N GLU A 560 32.40 -111.45 13.29
CA GLU A 560 33.61 -112.24 13.53
C GLU A 560 33.35 -113.41 14.48
N ARG A 561 32.63 -113.20 15.60
CA ARG A 561 32.23 -114.27 16.53
C ARG A 561 31.42 -115.39 15.85
N LYS A 562 30.68 -115.06 14.79
CA LYS A 562 29.86 -116.01 14.03
C LYS A 562 30.69 -116.85 13.04
N ILE A 563 31.78 -116.28 12.52
CA ILE A 563 32.74 -116.94 11.61
C ILE A 563 33.59 -117.97 12.38
N TRP A 564 34.04 -117.63 13.60
CA TRP A 564 34.76 -118.56 14.48
C TRP A 564 33.91 -119.74 14.97
N GLY A 565 32.58 -119.60 14.99
CA GLY A 565 31.66 -120.70 15.30
C GLY A 565 31.41 -121.69 14.16
N GLN A 566 31.83 -121.36 12.92
CA GLN A 566 31.55 -122.15 11.72
C GLN A 566 32.75 -122.97 11.21
N GLU A 567 33.95 -122.81 11.80
CA GLU A 567 35.18 -123.54 11.42
C GLU A 567 35.48 -124.78 12.28
N LEU A 568 34.65 -125.09 13.28
CA LEU A 568 34.91 -126.17 14.26
C LEU A 568 34.08 -127.46 14.04
N ALA A 569 33.48 -127.67 12.86
CA ALA A 569 32.62 -128.83 12.60
C ALA A 569 32.72 -129.40 11.16
N GLN A 570 33.90 -129.86 10.75
CA GLN A 570 34.06 -130.83 9.64
C GLN A 570 35.28 -131.75 9.86
N GLN A 571 35.03 -133.04 10.14
CA GLN A 571 35.77 -134.23 9.68
C GLN A 571 35.03 -135.48 10.22
N ALA A 572 34.36 -136.24 9.34
CA ALA A 572 34.83 -137.50 8.73
C ALA A 572 34.65 -138.71 9.68
N SER A 573 34.26 -139.93 9.30
CA SER A 573 33.70 -140.55 8.09
C SER A 573 33.61 -142.07 8.39
N LEU A 574 32.53 -142.76 8.00
CA LEU A 574 32.46 -144.15 7.43
C LEU A 574 33.02 -145.33 8.29
N ALA A 575 32.62 -146.61 8.24
CA ALA A 575 31.78 -147.50 7.41
C ALA A 575 31.52 -148.77 8.29
N GLN A 576 30.37 -149.47 8.36
CA GLN A 576 29.82 -150.49 7.45
C GLN A 576 29.46 -151.78 8.26
N ASP A 577 28.15 -152.00 8.36
CA ASP A 577 27.40 -153.27 8.44
C ASP A 577 28.07 -154.58 8.93
N ARG A 578 27.81 -154.99 10.19
CA ARG A 578 27.35 -156.39 10.48
C ARG A 578 26.87 -156.68 11.92
N GLY A 579 27.01 -155.76 12.86
CA GLY A 579 26.20 -155.74 14.11
C GLY A 579 24.88 -154.97 13.94
N ARG A 580 24.58 -154.60 12.69
CA ARG A 580 23.68 -153.52 12.26
C ARG A 580 22.20 -153.92 12.15
N LEU A 581 21.77 -155.00 12.82
CA LEU A 581 20.35 -155.38 12.87
C LEU A 581 19.86 -155.69 14.29
N GLU A 582 20.68 -156.27 15.17
CA GLU A 582 20.27 -156.55 16.56
C GLU A 582 20.53 -155.37 17.50
N ALA A 583 21.66 -154.66 17.34
CA ALA A 583 21.86 -153.35 17.97
C ALA A 583 20.94 -152.26 17.36
N ARG A 584 20.38 -152.48 16.16
CA ARG A 584 19.51 -151.51 15.49
C ARG A 584 18.13 -151.43 16.13
N ILE A 585 17.65 -152.48 16.80
CA ILE A 585 16.38 -152.42 17.55
C ILE A 585 16.55 -151.66 18.87
N GLU A 586 17.66 -151.85 19.58
CA GLU A 586 17.95 -151.16 20.84
C GLU A 586 18.40 -149.70 20.61
N VAL A 587 19.20 -149.47 19.56
CA VAL A 587 19.54 -148.11 19.08
C VAL A 587 18.31 -147.41 18.53
N LEU A 588 17.44 -148.03 17.71
CA LEU A 588 16.20 -147.36 17.26
C LEU A 588 15.23 -147.06 18.41
N THR A 589 15.25 -147.81 19.51
CA THR A 589 14.39 -147.54 20.68
C THR A 589 14.94 -146.38 21.52
N THR A 590 16.25 -146.36 21.77
CA THR A 590 16.93 -145.23 22.43
C THR A 590 16.99 -143.98 21.56
N GLU A 591 17.03 -144.14 20.25
CA GLU A 591 16.99 -143.08 19.23
C GLU A 591 15.57 -142.58 19.01
N LEU A 592 14.52 -143.42 19.15
CA LEU A 592 13.11 -142.98 19.26
C LEU A 592 12.85 -142.21 20.55
N GLU A 593 13.43 -142.63 21.67
CA GLU A 593 13.34 -141.88 22.94
C GLU A 593 14.15 -140.57 22.90
N ALA A 594 15.32 -140.56 22.26
CA ALA A 594 16.11 -139.37 22.02
C ALA A 594 15.41 -138.42 21.04
N GLN A 595 14.82 -138.93 19.95
CA GLN A 595 13.99 -138.18 19.00
C GLN A 595 12.70 -137.68 19.64
N ARG A 596 12.08 -138.43 20.57
CA ARG A 596 10.92 -137.95 21.35
C ARG A 596 11.31 -136.85 22.33
N LYS A 597 12.42 -136.99 23.06
CA LYS A 597 12.95 -135.93 23.94
C LYS A 597 13.41 -134.71 23.14
N GLN A 598 13.98 -134.91 21.96
CA GLN A 598 14.39 -133.84 21.05
C GLN A 598 13.16 -133.14 20.45
N ASN A 599 12.16 -133.88 19.98
CA ASN A 599 10.88 -133.32 19.54
C ASN A 599 10.14 -132.62 20.67
N GLN A 600 10.23 -133.10 21.92
CA GLN A 600 9.67 -132.41 23.08
C GLN A 600 10.40 -131.08 23.34
N ARG A 601 11.74 -131.07 23.28
CA ARG A 601 12.55 -129.85 23.40
C ARG A 601 12.31 -128.88 22.25
N ASP A 602 12.15 -129.38 21.03
CA ASP A 602 11.84 -128.58 19.85
C ASP A 602 10.41 -128.05 19.91
N HIS A 603 9.46 -128.83 20.43
CA HIS A 603 8.09 -128.39 20.70
C HIS A 603 8.02 -127.33 21.81
N ASP A 604 8.80 -127.48 22.87
CA ASP A 604 8.90 -126.49 23.94
C ASP A 604 9.65 -125.23 23.47
N ALA A 605 10.69 -125.37 22.64
CA ALA A 605 11.37 -124.25 21.99
C ALA A 605 10.46 -123.54 20.99
N LEU A 606 9.61 -124.28 20.26
CA LEU A 606 8.58 -123.71 19.40
C LEU A 606 7.52 -123.00 20.22
N LYS A 607 7.07 -123.54 21.35
CA LYS A 607 6.16 -122.83 22.27
C LYS A 607 6.75 -121.53 22.79
N ILE A 608 8.03 -121.53 23.19
CA ILE A 608 8.72 -120.33 23.64
C ILE A 608 8.85 -119.33 22.48
N LYS A 609 9.20 -119.77 21.28
CA LYS A 609 9.26 -118.90 20.09
C LYS A 609 7.90 -118.36 19.70
N THR A 610 6.84 -119.17 19.75
CA THR A 610 5.46 -118.73 19.51
C THR A 610 5.05 -117.70 20.55
N LYS A 611 5.37 -117.92 21.83
CA LYS A 611 5.08 -116.96 22.90
C LYS A 611 5.88 -115.66 22.75
N ILE A 612 7.16 -115.73 22.37
CA ILE A 612 7.97 -114.54 22.08
C ILE A 612 7.40 -113.80 20.87
N MET A 613 6.96 -114.50 19.83
CA MET A 613 6.32 -113.90 18.66
C MET A 613 4.96 -113.27 19.02
N GLU A 614 4.17 -113.91 19.88
CA GLU A 614 2.91 -113.36 20.41
C GLU A 614 3.18 -112.09 21.25
N ASP A 615 4.14 -112.13 22.17
CA ASP A 615 4.55 -110.99 23.00
C ASP A 615 5.12 -109.84 22.14
N GLN A 616 5.91 -110.15 21.11
CA GLN A 616 6.41 -109.17 20.14
C GLN A 616 5.27 -108.60 19.29
N THR A 617 4.32 -109.42 18.88
CA THR A 617 3.14 -108.97 18.12
C THR A 617 2.25 -108.08 18.98
N GLU A 618 2.07 -108.40 20.26
CA GLU A 618 1.32 -107.59 21.21
C GLU A 618 2.04 -106.27 21.54
N THR A 619 3.37 -106.29 21.65
CA THR A 619 4.18 -105.09 21.85
C THR A 619 4.12 -104.16 20.62
N ILE A 620 4.24 -104.71 19.41
CA ILE A 620 4.08 -103.95 18.16
C ILE A 620 2.66 -103.38 18.07
N ARG A 621 1.64 -104.17 18.44
CA ARG A 621 0.25 -103.70 18.47
C ARG A 621 0.09 -102.53 19.44
N LYS A 622 0.59 -102.64 20.68
CA LYS A 622 0.52 -101.57 21.69
C LYS A 622 1.26 -100.30 21.25
N LEU A 623 2.45 -100.43 20.65
CA LEU A 623 3.20 -99.30 20.12
C LEU A 623 2.47 -98.63 18.93
N LYS A 624 1.84 -99.43 18.06
CA LYS A 624 1.06 -98.91 16.92
C LYS A 624 -0.23 -98.24 17.39
N GLU A 625 -0.87 -98.78 18.42
CA GLU A 625 -2.06 -98.21 19.06
C GLU A 625 -1.74 -96.90 19.78
N GLN A 626 -0.64 -96.85 20.54
CA GLN A 626 -0.13 -95.61 21.16
C GLN A 626 0.26 -94.56 20.12
N SER A 627 1.01 -94.94 19.08
CA SER A 627 1.37 -94.01 17.99
C SER A 627 0.15 -93.54 17.18
N SER A 628 -0.90 -94.37 17.06
CA SER A 628 -2.16 -93.93 16.45
C SER A 628 -2.90 -92.95 17.34
N GLN A 629 -2.99 -93.25 18.65
CA GLN A 629 -3.65 -92.39 19.63
C GLN A 629 -2.97 -91.01 19.72
N GLU A 630 -1.63 -90.97 19.77
CA GLU A 630 -0.87 -89.72 19.79
C GLU A 630 -1.07 -88.89 18.51
N ARG A 631 -1.13 -89.54 17.34
CA ARG A 631 -1.44 -88.87 16.07
C ARG A 631 -2.86 -88.31 16.05
N ASP A 632 -3.83 -89.08 16.53
CA ASP A 632 -5.23 -88.67 16.57
C ASP A 632 -5.46 -87.51 17.55
N ASP A 633 -4.77 -87.52 18.70
CA ASP A 633 -4.79 -86.43 19.67
C ASP A 633 -4.09 -85.17 19.15
N GLN A 634 -2.97 -85.31 18.41
CA GLN A 634 -2.31 -84.19 17.75
C GLN A 634 -3.21 -83.54 16.69
N VAL A 635 -3.88 -84.36 15.86
CA VAL A 635 -4.84 -83.88 14.85
C VAL A 635 -6.03 -83.19 15.51
N ARG A 636 -6.52 -83.70 16.64
CA ARG A 636 -7.62 -83.07 17.38
C ARG A 636 -7.23 -81.68 17.92
N ARG A 637 -6.04 -81.55 18.53
CA ARG A 637 -5.52 -80.26 19.01
C ARG A 637 -5.36 -79.25 17.86
N LEU A 638 -4.77 -79.67 16.74
CA LEU A 638 -4.62 -78.80 15.57
C LEU A 638 -5.97 -78.35 14.99
N ARG A 639 -6.99 -79.20 15.03
CA ARG A 639 -8.36 -78.83 14.61
C ARG A 639 -8.99 -77.84 15.58
N GLU A 640 -8.83 -78.02 16.88
CA GLU A 640 -9.34 -77.11 17.90
C GLU A 640 -8.65 -75.73 17.80
N GLU A 641 -7.33 -75.71 17.62
CA GLU A 641 -6.56 -74.48 17.39
C GLU A 641 -7.00 -73.77 16.10
N ALA A 642 -7.21 -74.52 15.00
CA ALA A 642 -7.70 -73.95 13.74
C ALA A 642 -9.10 -73.32 13.88
N VAL A 643 -10.02 -73.99 14.58
CA VAL A 643 -11.36 -73.47 14.87
C VAL A 643 -11.29 -72.21 15.75
N GLN A 644 -10.38 -72.17 16.71
CA GLN A 644 -10.22 -71.04 17.61
C GLN A 644 -9.61 -69.83 16.88
N VAL A 645 -8.67 -70.05 15.96
CA VAL A 645 -8.14 -69.01 15.07
C VAL A 645 -9.22 -68.51 14.12
N GLN A 646 -10.01 -69.40 13.51
CA GLN A 646 -11.12 -69.03 12.65
C GLN A 646 -12.16 -68.16 13.38
N LYS A 647 -12.50 -68.52 14.64
CA LYS A 647 -13.43 -67.74 15.46
C LYS A 647 -12.90 -66.35 15.79
N LYS A 648 -11.60 -66.21 16.08
CA LYS A 648 -10.97 -64.90 16.32
C LYS A 648 -10.97 -64.03 15.06
N LEU A 649 -10.64 -64.60 13.91
CA LEU A 649 -10.67 -63.89 12.62
C LEU A 649 -12.10 -63.44 12.28
N GLN A 650 -13.10 -64.26 12.59
CA GLN A 650 -14.49 -63.92 12.34
C GLN A 650 -14.99 -62.80 13.26
N GLN A 651 -14.58 -62.79 14.54
CA GLN A 651 -14.85 -61.68 15.45
C GLN A 651 -14.17 -60.38 15.00
N GLN A 652 -12.92 -60.45 14.55
CA GLN A 652 -12.22 -59.28 13.99
C GLN A 652 -12.92 -58.76 12.73
N LEU A 653 -13.40 -59.65 11.85
CA LEU A 653 -14.14 -59.25 10.66
C LEU A 653 -15.47 -58.58 11.03
N GLU A 654 -16.17 -59.07 12.05
CA GLU A 654 -17.40 -58.47 12.56
C GLU A 654 -17.14 -57.08 13.17
N GLU A 655 -16.09 -56.93 13.98
CA GLU A 655 -15.68 -55.63 14.56
C GLU A 655 -15.30 -54.61 13.48
N GLU A 656 -14.47 -54.99 12.51
CA GLU A 656 -14.08 -54.14 11.38
C GLU A 656 -15.28 -53.78 10.50
N SER A 657 -16.22 -54.72 10.31
CA SER A 657 -17.47 -54.43 9.58
C SER A 657 -18.37 -53.43 10.31
N GLY A 658 -18.40 -53.47 11.64
CA GLY A 658 -19.09 -52.50 12.48
C GLY A 658 -18.47 -51.11 12.39
N GLN A 659 -17.14 -51.02 12.51
CA GLN A 659 -16.41 -49.75 12.33
C GLN A 659 -16.61 -49.17 10.92
N GLN A 660 -16.63 -50.01 9.90
CA GLN A 660 -16.89 -49.59 8.53
C GLN A 660 -18.33 -49.05 8.37
N ALA A 661 -19.31 -49.62 9.07
CA ALA A 661 -20.68 -49.13 9.06
C ALA A 661 -20.81 -47.77 9.76
N GLU A 662 -20.18 -47.59 10.94
CA GLU A 662 -20.14 -46.31 11.65
C GLU A 662 -19.46 -45.21 10.82
N LEU A 663 -18.34 -45.52 10.17
CA LEU A 663 -17.65 -44.57 9.28
C LEU A 663 -18.51 -44.17 8.07
N LYS A 664 -19.28 -45.11 7.50
CA LYS A 664 -20.23 -44.81 6.42
C LYS A 664 -21.35 -43.88 6.89
N GLU A 665 -21.86 -44.09 8.10
CA GLU A 665 -22.91 -43.25 8.69
C GLU A 665 -22.38 -41.83 9.00
N GLN A 666 -21.17 -41.72 9.55
CA GLN A 666 -20.50 -40.43 9.75
C GLN A 666 -20.26 -39.70 8.42
N LEU A 667 -19.87 -40.42 7.36
CA LEU A 667 -19.65 -39.84 6.04
C LEU A 667 -20.96 -39.38 5.40
N ALA A 668 -22.06 -40.11 5.61
CA ALA A 668 -23.40 -39.70 5.19
C ALA A 668 -23.86 -38.43 5.93
N HIS A 669 -23.63 -38.34 7.24
CA HIS A 669 -23.92 -37.13 8.03
C HIS A 669 -23.11 -35.92 7.57
N LEU A 670 -21.81 -36.10 7.32
CA LEU A 670 -20.94 -35.03 6.81
C LEU A 670 -21.36 -34.60 5.40
N SER A 671 -21.79 -35.54 4.56
CA SER A 671 -22.31 -35.23 3.22
C SER A 671 -23.61 -34.42 3.28
N LEU A 672 -24.53 -34.78 4.20
CA LEU A 672 -25.76 -34.02 4.41
C LEU A 672 -25.46 -32.60 4.90
N ARG A 673 -24.53 -32.47 5.87
CA ARG A 673 -24.12 -31.17 6.39
C ARG A 673 -23.43 -30.29 5.34
N LYS A 674 -22.63 -30.91 4.47
CA LYS A 674 -22.03 -30.24 3.31
C LYS A 674 -23.10 -29.68 2.38
N GLU A 675 -24.15 -30.44 2.08
CA GLU A 675 -25.22 -30.00 1.19
C GLU A 675 -26.08 -28.89 1.82
N GLU A 676 -26.35 -28.97 3.13
CA GLU A 676 -27.01 -27.90 3.88
C GLU A 676 -26.20 -26.59 3.88
N LEU A 677 -24.87 -26.69 4.03
CA LEU A 677 -23.98 -25.52 3.94
C LEU A 677 -23.90 -24.93 2.53
N LYS A 678 -23.96 -25.76 1.48
CA LYS A 678 -24.05 -25.26 0.10
C LYS A 678 -25.35 -24.50 -0.13
N GLN A 679 -26.49 -25.01 0.33
CA GLN A 679 -27.76 -24.32 0.18
C GLN A 679 -27.74 -22.95 0.89
N GLN A 680 -27.17 -22.90 2.10
CA GLN A 680 -26.99 -21.64 2.83
C GLN A 680 -26.07 -20.66 2.10
N LEU A 681 -25.05 -21.16 1.40
CA LEU A 681 -24.16 -20.34 0.58
C LEU A 681 -24.91 -19.77 -0.63
N GLU A 682 -25.66 -20.61 -1.36
CA GLU A 682 -26.48 -20.18 -2.50
C GLU A 682 -27.52 -19.13 -2.10
N ASP A 683 -28.19 -19.31 -0.95
CA ASP A 683 -29.14 -18.34 -0.42
C ASP A 683 -28.46 -17.00 -0.10
N LYS A 684 -27.24 -17.02 0.45
CA LYS A 684 -26.47 -15.82 0.77
C LYS A 684 -25.89 -15.15 -0.48
N GLU A 685 -25.51 -15.91 -1.48
CA GLU A 685 -25.10 -15.39 -2.79
C GLU A 685 -26.27 -14.71 -3.49
N ALA A 686 -27.48 -15.29 -3.42
CA ALA A 686 -28.69 -14.68 -3.95
C ALA A 686 -29.04 -13.35 -3.25
N GLU A 687 -28.95 -13.29 -1.91
CA GLU A 687 -29.12 -12.05 -1.14
C GLU A 687 -28.08 -10.99 -1.55
N LEU A 688 -26.82 -11.39 -1.75
CA LEU A 688 -25.75 -10.48 -2.22
C LEU A 688 -26.00 -9.98 -3.63
N GLU A 689 -26.50 -10.83 -4.53
CA GLU A 689 -26.85 -10.46 -5.91
C GLU A 689 -28.01 -9.47 -5.94
N GLU A 690 -28.98 -9.62 -5.03
CA GLU A 690 -30.09 -8.67 -4.88
C GLU A 690 -29.59 -7.30 -4.36
N ILE A 691 -28.69 -7.30 -3.38
CA ILE A 691 -28.03 -6.08 -2.89
C ILE A 691 -27.20 -5.44 -4.01
N ARG A 692 -26.44 -6.23 -4.78
CA ARG A 692 -25.67 -5.76 -5.93
C ARG A 692 -26.59 -5.12 -6.97
N ARG A 693 -27.71 -5.73 -7.33
CA ARG A 693 -28.69 -5.15 -8.26
C ARG A 693 -29.28 -3.82 -7.76
N VAL A 694 -29.51 -3.68 -6.46
CA VAL A 694 -29.97 -2.41 -5.86
C VAL A 694 -28.87 -1.35 -5.92
N TYR A 695 -27.61 -1.74 -5.69
CA TYR A 695 -26.43 -0.86 -5.74
C TYR A 695 -25.94 -0.54 -7.17
N ASP A 696 -26.17 -1.42 -8.15
CA ASP A 696 -25.82 -1.30 -9.57
C ASP A 696 -26.73 -0.35 -10.35
N SER A 697 -27.57 0.43 -9.64
CA SER A 697 -28.11 1.67 -10.18
C SER A 697 -27.00 2.74 -10.29
N ARG A 698 -26.00 2.46 -11.14
CA ARG A 698 -24.85 3.31 -11.51
C ARG A 698 -25.26 4.74 -11.86
N LYS A 699 -26.48 4.89 -12.38
CA LYS A 699 -27.13 6.16 -12.70
C LYS A 699 -27.38 7.04 -11.46
N LYS A 700 -27.83 6.48 -10.33
CA LYS A 700 -28.06 7.23 -9.08
C LYS A 700 -26.76 7.68 -8.43
N TRP A 701 -25.70 6.89 -8.52
CA TRP A 701 -24.38 7.25 -7.98
C TRP A 701 -23.65 8.27 -8.85
N GLN A 702 -23.79 8.20 -10.17
CA GLN A 702 -23.34 9.27 -11.07
C GLN A 702 -24.12 10.58 -10.83
N GLU A 703 -25.45 10.52 -10.71
CA GLU A 703 -26.26 11.70 -10.41
C GLU A 703 -25.91 12.30 -9.03
N LYS A 704 -25.65 11.47 -8.02
CA LYS A 704 -25.19 11.93 -6.70
C LYS A 704 -23.77 12.50 -6.73
N ALA A 705 -22.85 11.91 -7.50
CA ALA A 705 -21.50 12.42 -7.67
C ALA A 705 -21.53 13.78 -8.39
N GLU A 706 -22.32 13.91 -9.45
CA GLU A 706 -22.52 15.18 -10.15
C GLU A 706 -23.21 16.24 -9.27
N LEU A 707 -24.18 15.85 -8.45
CA LEU A 707 -24.80 16.73 -7.45
C LEU A 707 -23.80 17.18 -6.39
N LEU A 708 -22.93 16.29 -5.91
CA LEU A 708 -21.86 16.62 -4.97
C LEU A 708 -20.86 17.60 -5.61
N THR A 709 -20.43 17.36 -6.84
CA THR A 709 -19.52 18.29 -7.54
C THR A 709 -20.17 19.66 -7.75
N ARG A 710 -21.47 19.71 -8.04
CA ARG A 710 -22.23 20.98 -8.15
C ARG A 710 -22.36 21.69 -6.81
N LEU A 711 -22.66 20.95 -5.74
CA LEU A 711 -22.75 21.51 -4.38
C LEU A 711 -21.39 22.03 -3.91
N GLU A 712 -20.31 21.29 -4.11
CA GLU A 712 -18.94 21.73 -3.81
C GLU A 712 -18.57 23.00 -4.58
N SER A 713 -18.93 23.06 -5.87
CA SER A 713 -18.74 24.25 -6.70
C SER A 713 -19.56 25.45 -6.19
N GLN A 714 -20.78 25.22 -5.72
CA GLN A 714 -21.66 26.25 -5.20
C GLN A 714 -21.18 26.75 -3.83
N VAL A 715 -20.74 25.86 -2.95
CA VAL A 715 -20.12 26.18 -1.65
C VAL A 715 -18.82 26.97 -1.85
N LYS A 716 -18.02 26.63 -2.87
CA LYS A 716 -16.82 27.40 -3.19
C LYS A 716 -17.17 28.83 -3.63
N ARG A 717 -18.18 29.01 -4.49
CA ARG A 717 -18.64 30.33 -4.92
C ARG A 717 -19.26 31.15 -3.78
N THR A 718 -20.04 30.52 -2.90
CA THR A 718 -20.61 31.23 -1.75
C THR A 718 -19.50 31.64 -0.79
N LYS A 719 -18.51 30.79 -0.54
CA LYS A 719 -17.34 31.13 0.27
C LYS A 719 -16.56 32.30 -0.33
N GLU A 720 -16.24 32.28 -1.62
CA GLU A 720 -15.56 33.40 -2.29
C GLU A 720 -16.37 34.71 -2.25
N SER A 721 -17.71 34.61 -2.33
CA SER A 721 -18.62 35.75 -2.17
C SER A 721 -18.63 36.29 -0.74
N PHE A 722 -18.63 35.41 0.27
CA PHE A 722 -18.54 35.79 1.68
C PHE A 722 -17.19 36.42 1.99
N ASP A 723 -16.08 35.81 1.56
CA ASP A 723 -14.73 36.34 1.76
C ASP A 723 -14.57 37.74 1.12
N SER A 724 -15.19 37.96 -0.05
CA SER A 724 -15.19 39.27 -0.71
C SER A 724 -16.02 40.31 0.04
N LYS A 725 -17.20 39.93 0.54
CA LYS A 725 -18.06 40.81 1.35
C LYS A 725 -17.42 41.15 2.69
N GLU A 726 -16.79 40.18 3.33
CA GLU A 726 -16.04 40.38 4.57
C GLU A 726 -14.90 41.37 4.36
N ARG A 727 -14.15 41.24 3.25
CA ARG A 727 -13.09 42.18 2.89
C ARG A 727 -13.62 43.61 2.72
N LEU A 728 -14.76 43.78 2.03
CA LEU A 728 -15.40 45.08 1.86
C LEU A 728 -15.91 45.66 3.19
N LEU A 729 -16.50 44.85 4.06
CA LEU A 729 -16.96 45.28 5.38
C LEU A 729 -15.80 45.67 6.30
N LEU A 730 -14.66 44.98 6.21
CA LEU A 730 -13.44 45.36 6.91
C LEU A 730 -12.89 46.69 6.40
N GLU A 731 -12.86 46.90 5.08
CA GLU A 731 -12.45 48.19 4.50
C GLU A 731 -13.39 49.34 4.90
N GLU A 732 -14.72 49.11 4.93
CA GLU A 732 -15.66 50.13 5.41
C GLU A 732 -15.49 50.41 6.90
N ARG A 733 -15.32 49.37 7.73
CA ARG A 733 -15.02 49.53 9.15
C ARG A 733 -13.76 50.36 9.35
N ASP A 734 -12.70 50.07 8.60
CA ASP A 734 -11.42 50.76 8.73
C ASP A 734 -11.56 52.24 8.31
N LYS A 735 -12.28 52.52 7.22
CA LYS A 735 -12.64 53.91 6.82
C LYS A 735 -13.46 54.63 7.88
N VAL A 736 -14.41 53.93 8.53
CA VAL A 736 -15.20 54.51 9.63
C VAL A 736 -14.33 54.79 10.85
N THR A 737 -13.37 53.92 11.17
CA THR A 737 -12.43 54.18 12.28
C THR A 737 -11.49 55.36 11.99
N GLU A 738 -11.03 55.52 10.75
CA GLU A 738 -10.26 56.69 10.32
C GLU A 738 -11.10 57.97 10.38
N ALA A 739 -12.36 57.91 9.95
CA ALA A 739 -13.29 59.02 10.07
C ALA A 739 -13.57 59.38 11.54
N HIS A 740 -13.72 58.39 12.43
CA HIS A 740 -13.86 58.62 13.87
C HIS A 740 -12.62 59.29 14.46
N ALA A 741 -11.42 58.83 14.10
CA ALA A 741 -10.17 59.47 14.53
C ALA A 741 -10.04 60.91 14.01
N ALA A 742 -10.54 61.21 12.81
CA ALA A 742 -10.61 62.57 12.28
C ALA A 742 -11.62 63.45 13.05
N VAL A 743 -12.79 62.90 13.40
CA VAL A 743 -13.81 63.60 14.21
C VAL A 743 -13.31 63.86 15.63
N GLU A 744 -12.58 62.94 16.26
CA GLU A 744 -11.96 63.17 17.57
C GLU A 744 -10.90 64.28 17.51
N LYS A 745 -10.08 64.32 16.46
CA LYS A 745 -9.14 65.43 16.24
C LYS A 745 -9.87 66.77 16.08
N LEU A 746 -10.96 66.81 15.32
CA LEU A 746 -11.79 68.00 15.18
C LEU A 746 -12.43 68.43 16.52
N ARG A 747 -12.93 67.49 17.32
CA ARG A 747 -13.45 67.77 18.67
C ARG A 747 -12.37 68.36 19.60
N CYS A 748 -11.15 67.82 19.57
CA CYS A 748 -10.03 68.39 20.34
C CYS A 748 -9.71 69.83 19.90
N VAL A 749 -9.78 70.11 18.59
CA VAL A 749 -9.56 71.46 18.05
C VAL A 749 -10.69 72.40 18.46
N ASP A 750 -11.95 71.97 18.38
CA ASP A 750 -13.11 72.75 18.83
C ASP A 750 -13.08 73.03 20.35
N ASP A 751 -12.69 72.06 21.16
CA ASP A 751 -12.51 72.24 22.61
C ASP A 751 -11.36 73.22 22.91
N ALA A 752 -10.29 73.19 22.13
CA ALA A 752 -9.20 74.17 22.24
C ALA A 752 -9.67 75.59 21.87
N PHE A 753 -10.44 75.73 20.79
CA PHE A 753 -11.05 77.01 20.41
C PHE A 753 -12.03 77.50 21.47
N ARG A 754 -12.85 76.62 22.05
CA ARG A 754 -13.80 76.98 23.10
C ARG A 754 -13.08 77.47 24.35
N ARG A 755 -12.02 76.79 24.80
CA ARG A 755 -11.18 77.25 25.92
C ARG A 755 -10.50 78.58 25.64
N GLN A 756 -10.03 78.79 24.41
CA GLN A 756 -9.43 80.07 24.03
C GLN A 756 -10.46 81.21 24.03
N LEU A 757 -11.67 80.95 23.54
CA LEU A 757 -12.77 81.92 23.57
C LEU A 757 -13.19 82.25 25.01
N GLU A 758 -13.34 81.25 25.86
CA GLU A 758 -13.65 81.42 27.29
C GLU A 758 -12.56 82.23 28.01
N SER A 759 -11.29 81.97 27.71
CA SER A 759 -10.16 82.74 28.25
C SER A 759 -10.19 84.21 27.82
N VAL A 760 -10.49 84.48 26.55
CA VAL A 760 -10.61 85.86 26.03
C VAL A 760 -11.81 86.58 26.64
N GLN A 761 -12.95 85.89 26.77
CA GLN A 761 -14.14 86.45 27.41
C GLN A 761 -13.89 86.75 28.90
N ALA A 762 -13.22 85.85 29.62
CA ALA A 762 -12.84 86.06 31.01
C ALA A 762 -11.87 87.24 31.17
N ALA A 763 -10.88 87.36 30.28
CA ALA A 763 -9.97 88.51 30.26
C ALA A 763 -10.72 89.83 30.01
N HIS A 764 -11.65 89.85 29.06
CA HIS A 764 -12.46 91.02 28.76
C HIS A 764 -13.39 91.41 29.93
N GLN A 765 -14.03 90.43 30.59
CA GLN A 765 -14.83 90.67 31.79
C GLN A 765 -13.99 91.23 32.94
N ALA A 766 -12.77 90.71 33.14
CA ALA A 766 -11.85 91.24 34.14
C ALA A 766 -11.45 92.70 33.84
N GLU A 767 -11.24 93.03 32.57
CA GLU A 767 -10.94 94.40 32.14
C GLU A 767 -12.11 95.36 32.33
N LEU A 768 -13.34 94.93 32.02
CA LEU A 768 -14.55 95.69 32.30
C LEU A 768 -14.73 95.95 33.80
N LEU A 769 -14.51 94.94 34.65
CA LEU A 769 -14.54 95.11 36.11
C LEU A 769 -13.46 96.07 36.60
N ARG A 770 -12.25 96.01 36.02
CA ARG A 770 -11.15 96.94 36.32
C ARG A 770 -11.54 98.38 35.97
N LEU A 771 -12.09 98.60 34.77
CA LEU A 771 -12.55 99.91 34.32
C LEU A 771 -13.72 100.45 35.17
N ALA A 772 -14.66 99.58 35.54
CA ALA A 772 -15.76 99.93 36.43
C ALA A 772 -15.23 100.39 37.81
N ASN A 773 -14.28 99.65 38.39
CA ASN A 773 -13.64 100.02 39.65
C ASN A 773 -12.84 101.33 39.56
N GLU A 774 -12.13 101.57 38.46
CA GLU A 774 -11.43 102.84 38.23
C GLU A 774 -12.40 104.02 38.11
N ASN A 775 -13.52 103.85 37.41
CA ASN A 775 -14.55 104.87 37.29
C ASN A 775 -15.22 105.14 38.64
N GLN A 776 -15.53 104.11 39.42
CA GLN A 776 -16.07 104.26 40.77
C GLN A 776 -15.10 105.03 41.68
N LYS A 777 -13.80 104.71 41.61
CA LYS A 777 -12.76 105.43 42.36
C LYS A 777 -12.65 106.90 41.94
N LYS A 778 -12.81 107.20 40.64
CA LYS A 778 -12.85 108.59 40.14
C LYS A 778 -14.09 109.34 40.63
N ILE A 779 -15.25 108.68 40.70
CA ILE A 779 -16.48 109.25 41.27
C ILE A 779 -16.28 109.55 42.77
N GLU A 780 -15.70 108.62 43.52
CA GLU A 780 -15.40 108.82 44.94
C GLU A 780 -14.41 109.97 45.15
N GLN A 781 -13.36 110.08 44.32
CA GLN A 781 -12.43 111.21 44.34
C GLN A 781 -13.09 112.54 43.96
N ALA A 782 -14.05 112.53 43.02
CA ALA A 782 -14.80 113.73 42.66
C ALA A 782 -15.72 114.18 43.81
N ASN A 783 -16.34 113.23 44.53
CA ASN A 783 -17.18 113.51 45.70
C ASN A 783 -16.37 113.95 46.93
N GLN A 784 -15.09 113.57 47.03
CA GLN A 784 -14.17 114.01 48.08
C GLN A 784 -13.50 115.36 47.79
N LYS A 785 -13.84 116.05 46.69
CA LYS A 785 -13.29 117.38 46.43
C LYS A 785 -13.83 118.39 47.47
N PRO A 786 -12.95 119.11 48.20
CA PRO A 786 -13.35 120.04 49.26
C PRO A 786 -14.21 121.23 48.78
N GLN A 787 -14.22 121.52 47.48
CA GLN A 787 -15.08 122.55 46.89
C GLN A 787 -16.58 122.29 47.05
N VAL A 788 -17.03 121.03 47.09
CA VAL A 788 -18.47 120.73 47.28
C VAL A 788 -18.88 121.00 48.73
N PHE A 789 -18.00 120.70 49.67
CA PHE A 789 -18.23 120.97 51.10
C PHE A 789 -18.18 122.47 51.41
N GLU A 790 -17.23 123.20 50.81
CA GLU A 790 -17.12 124.67 50.95
C GLU A 790 -18.38 125.39 50.43
N VAL A 791 -18.92 124.98 49.27
CA VAL A 791 -20.14 125.59 48.71
C VAL A 791 -21.38 125.29 49.58
N GLU A 792 -21.48 124.10 50.17
CA GLU A 792 -22.58 123.79 51.10
C GLU A 792 -22.48 124.55 52.42
N GLU A 793 -21.26 124.81 52.90
CA GLU A 793 -21.02 125.58 54.13
C GLU A 793 -21.29 127.08 53.93
N GLU A 794 -20.86 127.65 52.80
CA GLU A 794 -21.18 129.03 52.42
C GLU A 794 -22.70 129.25 52.30
N MET A 795 -23.43 128.29 51.71
CA MET A 795 -24.89 128.35 51.60
C MET A 795 -25.59 128.32 52.98
N ARG A 796 -25.06 127.57 53.95
CA ARG A 796 -25.60 127.54 55.33
C ARG A 796 -25.37 128.86 56.05
N GLN A 797 -24.22 129.50 55.87
CA GLN A 797 -23.94 130.80 56.46
C GLN A 797 -24.87 131.89 55.91
N LEU A 798 -25.10 131.91 54.60
CA LEU A 798 -26.02 132.84 53.93
C LEU A 798 -27.48 132.70 54.41
N LEU A 799 -27.92 131.47 54.68
CA LEU A 799 -29.25 131.19 55.21
C LEU A 799 -29.41 131.63 56.67
N GLN A 800 -28.37 131.53 57.49
CA GLN A 800 -28.40 132.05 58.87
C GLN A 800 -28.45 133.59 58.91
N GLU A 801 -27.68 134.26 58.06
CA GLU A 801 -27.69 135.73 57.97
C GLU A 801 -29.05 136.29 57.51
N THR A 802 -29.70 135.63 56.54
CA THR A 802 -31.03 136.03 56.07
C THR A 802 -32.10 135.84 57.14
N GLU A 803 -32.04 134.77 57.94
CA GLU A 803 -32.98 134.57 59.05
C GLU A 803 -32.78 135.59 60.18
N ALA A 804 -31.52 135.94 60.51
CA ALA A 804 -31.21 136.96 61.50
C ALA A 804 -31.75 138.34 61.08
N ASN A 805 -31.54 138.72 59.82
CA ASN A 805 -32.06 139.97 59.27
C ASN A 805 -33.60 140.04 59.28
N LYS A 806 -34.27 138.92 59.00
CA LYS A 806 -35.73 138.81 59.09
C LYS A 806 -36.24 139.08 60.52
N LYS A 807 -35.61 138.50 61.55
CA LYS A 807 -36.01 138.71 62.96
C LYS A 807 -35.84 140.17 63.40
N VAL A 808 -34.78 140.84 62.94
CA VAL A 808 -34.56 142.28 63.19
C VAL A 808 -35.65 143.13 62.52
N MET A 809 -36.04 142.78 61.29
CA MET A 809 -37.07 143.48 60.54
C MET A 809 -38.47 143.32 61.16
N GLU A 810 -38.79 142.11 61.64
CA GLU A 810 -40.04 141.84 62.37
C GLU A 810 -40.13 142.58 63.71
N ALA A 811 -39.01 142.72 64.44
CA ALA A 811 -38.96 143.51 65.67
C ALA A 811 -39.17 145.02 65.41
N LYS A 812 -38.64 145.55 64.30
CA LYS A 812 -38.87 146.94 63.88
C LYS A 812 -40.32 147.17 63.45
N MET A 813 -40.93 146.23 62.72
CA MET A 813 -42.36 146.31 62.38
C MET A 813 -43.24 146.30 63.64
N LYS A 814 -42.99 145.43 64.63
CA LYS A 814 -43.77 145.41 65.88
C LYS A 814 -43.70 146.73 66.67
N ARG A 815 -42.58 147.45 66.64
CA ARG A 815 -42.49 148.79 67.27
C ARG A 815 -43.27 149.85 66.50
N LEU A 816 -43.27 149.79 65.18
CA LEU A 816 -44.05 150.71 64.32
C LEU A 816 -45.56 150.45 64.44
N THR A 817 -46.00 149.19 64.58
CA THR A 817 -47.42 148.86 64.77
C THR A 817 -47.94 149.24 66.17
N GLY A 818 -47.07 149.34 67.17
CA GLY A 818 -47.42 149.86 68.51
C GLY A 818 -47.64 151.38 68.53
N ALA A 819 -46.85 152.15 67.78
CA ALA A 819 -46.91 153.61 67.76
C ALA A 819 -48.10 154.19 66.95
N LEU A 820 -48.78 153.37 66.15
CA LEU A 820 -49.94 153.75 65.34
C LEU A 820 -51.29 153.46 66.01
N LYS A 821 -51.31 152.89 67.23
CA LYS A 821 -52.54 152.54 67.96
C LYS A 821 -53.00 153.57 69.00
N ASP A 822 -52.23 154.63 69.26
CA ASP A 822 -52.54 155.69 70.24
C ASP A 822 -52.79 157.08 69.59
N PHE A 823 -53.29 157.12 68.35
CA PHE A 823 -53.81 158.34 67.70
C PHE A 823 -55.21 158.14 67.12
#